data_AF-A0A9X8BKH7-F1
#
_entry.id   AF-A0A9X8BKH7-F1
#
_cell.length_a   1.000
_cell.length_b   1.000
_cell.length_c   1.000
_cell.angle_alpha   90.00
_cell.angle_beta   90.00
_cell.angle_gamma   90.00
#
_symmetry.space_group_name_H-M   'P 1'
#
loop_
_entity.id
_entity.type
_entity.pdbx_description
1 polymer ?
#
loop_
_entity_poly.entity_id
_entity_poly.type
_entity_poly.pdbx_seq_one_letter_code
_entity_poly.pdbx_strand_id
1 'polypeptide(L)'
;MIKLRHSSAVLLSVFSLSVYAEPDLLLERLNKEHIISAEPNSPFTVDRGAAGEVVVPSPLAPVKLPAPTPDLSEQHIKQLKDQLAALQHEIKTLRKKQAAAIVKPGEASGEDDKQRQQLQALSQQLAQANKSGDALNSQLDAAMKKMSMQASRIEKLEEALKQSSEEKAQAKQQLNTVQATPRPQDAEQLQSMSNDNKVLQQQLAEAKKQAAASEEKRQLATAKTADLEKQLAEANKTREAADAQLAEATKQTTGQSAQLAELEAKLKQRSEENALAQQQLAEAKEQSAASEEKRQLATAKTAELEKQLAEAIKTRETADAQLADVTKQTSGQSAQLADLEAKLKQHSEENALAQQQLAEAKKQAAASEEKRQLATAKTVELEKQLAEANKTRETADAQLADVTKQTSGQSAQLAELEAKLKQRSEENALAQQQLAEAKEQAAASEEKHRLATAKTAELEKQLAEANKTRETADAQLAEATKQTTGQSAQLAELEAKLKQRSEENALAQQQLAEVKDQAAESEEKRQLAMAKTAELEKQLAEVNKTREAADAQLADATKQTTGQSAQLAELEAKLKQSSEENTLAQQQLAELEAKLKQSSEQKAQVEQQLAAAQATPAVAKTAATKAASPAFSLAANKSEHARVNYAWGVWFAAKVQLESEVLKDIGQKFMPTAFLQGLQDKFANTLQMQNAELEKILSTLNKQVDDARQREITRNKKQGQQLLADAAKLKGAVRADNGVVYLVEKRGPGAAIGDTDVIRFKVDEKVSSGQVLAQNEVNTARVSELPMVMRAGVKKLVVGGRVKIYVPTELAYGEEGIPGAVPPGVTSVMTLEVLGIEK
;
A
#
# COMPACT_ATOMS: atom_id res chain seq x y z
N MET A 1 4.51 19.92 15.39
CA MET A 1 3.84 19.87 14.07
C MET A 1 4.58 18.90 13.16
N ILE A 2 4.07 18.59 11.96
CA ILE A 2 4.66 17.66 10.96
C ILE A 2 4.75 16.18 11.40
N LYS A 3 3.60 15.59 11.80
CA LYS A 3 3.29 14.16 11.67
C LYS A 3 1.78 13.97 11.50
N LEU A 4 1.23 14.31 10.33
CA LEU A 4 -0.19 14.10 10.01
C LEU A 4 -0.48 13.96 8.49
N ARG A 5 0.26 13.07 7.83
CA ARG A 5 -0.08 12.46 6.53
C ARG A 5 0.36 10.99 6.57
N HIS A 6 -0.23 10.15 5.72
CA HIS A 6 -0.12 8.67 5.69
C HIS A 6 -1.01 7.88 6.69
N SER A 7 -2.34 8.06 6.60
CA SER A 7 -3.36 7.07 7.02
C SER A 7 -4.66 7.30 6.26
N SER A 8 -4.65 7.10 4.93
CA SER A 8 -5.84 7.25 4.06
C SER A 8 -5.71 6.44 2.75
N ALA A 9 -5.27 5.19 2.87
CA ALA A 9 -5.27 4.19 1.80
C ALA A 9 -5.47 2.81 2.43
N VAL A 10 -6.13 1.89 1.71
CA VAL A 10 -6.85 0.71 2.23
C VAL A 10 -8.18 1.10 2.91
N LEU A 11 -9.25 0.35 2.56
CA LEU A 11 -10.67 0.48 2.95
C LEU A 11 -11.61 1.28 2.02
N LEU A 12 -12.03 0.66 0.90
CA LEU A 12 -13.45 0.54 0.53
C LEU A 12 -13.71 -0.48 -0.61
N SER A 13 -13.44 -1.74 -0.30
CA SER A 13 -14.10 -2.92 -0.87
C SER A 13 -14.32 -3.85 0.33
N VAL A 14 -15.50 -4.42 0.60
CA VAL A 14 -16.55 -4.93 -0.31
C VAL A 14 -17.94 -4.42 0.12
N PHE A 15 -19.00 -4.82 -0.59
CA PHE A 15 -20.44 -4.63 -0.32
C PHE A 15 -21.05 -3.24 -0.63
N SER A 16 -21.57 -3.13 -1.86
CA SER A 16 -22.96 -2.70 -2.09
C SER A 16 -23.46 -3.18 -3.45
N LEU A 17 -24.08 -4.37 -3.48
CA LEU A 17 -24.87 -4.83 -4.62
C LEU A 17 -26.24 -4.14 -4.56
N SER A 18 -26.43 -3.10 -5.38
CA SER A 18 -27.74 -2.50 -5.64
C SER A 18 -27.76 -1.92 -7.04
N VAL A 19 -28.65 -2.46 -7.88
CA VAL A 19 -28.70 -2.14 -9.30
C VAL A 19 -29.41 -0.81 -9.52
N TYR A 20 -28.66 0.20 -9.96
CA TYR A 20 -29.21 1.27 -10.78
C TYR A 20 -29.01 0.88 -12.25
N ALA A 21 -30.11 0.73 -12.99
CA ALA A 21 -30.08 0.37 -14.40
C ALA A 21 -30.07 1.62 -15.27
N GLU A 22 -29.08 1.75 -16.15
CA GLU A 22 -29.07 2.76 -17.21
C GLU A 22 -29.94 2.29 -18.39
N PRO A 23 -30.78 3.17 -18.99
CA PRO A 23 -31.81 2.75 -19.93
C PRO A 23 -31.26 2.20 -21.26
N ASP A 24 -30.07 2.63 -21.69
CA ASP A 24 -29.52 2.28 -23.00
C ASP A 24 -29.13 0.79 -23.12
N LEU A 25 -28.80 0.15 -21.99
CA LEU A 25 -28.46 -1.29 -21.92
C LEU A 25 -29.65 -2.23 -22.19
N LEU A 26 -30.90 -1.74 -22.19
CA LEU A 26 -32.06 -2.53 -22.60
C LEU A 26 -32.17 -2.65 -24.13
N LEU A 27 -31.87 -1.58 -24.86
CA LEU A 27 -31.94 -1.54 -26.32
C LEU A 27 -30.90 -2.47 -26.97
N GLU A 28 -29.65 -2.44 -26.48
CA GLU A 28 -28.60 -3.32 -27.01
C GLU A 28 -28.88 -4.81 -26.72
N ARG A 29 -29.52 -5.11 -25.57
CA ARG A 29 -29.84 -6.48 -25.17
C ARG A 29 -31.02 -7.06 -25.95
N LEU A 30 -32.08 -6.28 -26.16
CA LEU A 30 -33.22 -6.69 -27.01
C LEU A 30 -32.80 -7.00 -28.46
N ASN A 31 -31.82 -6.28 -28.98
CA ASN A 31 -31.26 -6.52 -30.32
C ASN A 31 -30.34 -7.76 -30.36
N LYS A 32 -29.66 -8.09 -29.25
CA LYS A 32 -28.82 -9.30 -29.11
C LYS A 32 -29.59 -10.61 -28.92
N GLU A 33 -30.81 -10.57 -28.38
CA GLU A 33 -31.61 -11.77 -28.13
C GLU A 33 -32.63 -12.09 -29.26
N HIS A 34 -32.49 -11.48 -30.45
CA HIS A 34 -33.30 -11.71 -31.66
C HIS A 34 -34.82 -11.55 -31.51
N ILE A 35 -35.29 -10.88 -30.44
CA ILE A 35 -36.73 -10.63 -30.18
C ILE A 35 -37.35 -9.69 -31.24
N ILE A 36 -36.53 -8.91 -31.96
CA ILE A 36 -36.94 -8.14 -33.14
C ILE A 36 -36.37 -8.83 -34.38
N SER A 37 -37.19 -9.65 -35.04
CA SER A 37 -36.82 -10.32 -36.30
C SER A 37 -36.94 -9.37 -37.49
N ALA A 38 -36.01 -9.52 -38.45
CA ALA A 38 -36.10 -8.87 -39.75
C ALA A 38 -36.39 -9.94 -40.82
N GLU A 39 -37.48 -9.77 -41.57
CA GLU A 39 -37.69 -10.44 -42.86
C GLU A 39 -38.10 -9.42 -43.93
N PRO A 40 -37.39 -9.34 -45.06
CA PRO A 40 -37.93 -8.80 -46.30
C PRO A 40 -38.74 -9.89 -47.02
N ASN A 41 -39.80 -9.53 -47.74
CA ASN A 41 -40.42 -10.47 -48.67
C ASN A 41 -40.78 -9.83 -50.02
N SER A 42 -40.68 -10.64 -51.07
CA SER A 42 -40.72 -10.22 -52.48
C SER A 42 -42.13 -10.28 -53.08
N PRO A 43 -42.33 -9.76 -54.29
CA PRO A 43 -42.68 -10.72 -55.35
C PRO A 43 -42.00 -10.48 -56.72
N PHE A 44 -42.12 -11.52 -57.58
CA PHE A 44 -41.74 -11.60 -59.01
C PHE A 44 -40.21 -11.72 -59.29
N THR A 45 -39.58 -12.91 -59.40
CA THR A 45 -39.73 -14.00 -60.42
C THR A 45 -39.59 -13.51 -61.87
N VAL A 46 -38.78 -14.06 -62.79
CA VAL A 46 -38.52 -15.48 -63.14
C VAL A 46 -37.16 -15.68 -63.86
N ASP A 47 -36.49 -16.83 -63.61
CA ASP A 47 -35.60 -17.68 -64.47
C ASP A 47 -35.02 -17.14 -65.81
N ARG A 48 -33.69 -17.32 -66.07
CA ARG A 48 -33.16 -18.38 -66.98
C ARG A 48 -31.75 -18.17 -67.59
N GLY A 49 -30.91 -19.20 -67.43
CA GLY A 49 -30.14 -19.79 -68.55
C GLY A 49 -28.74 -19.26 -68.87
N ALA A 50 -27.93 -20.13 -69.50
CA ALA A 50 -26.55 -19.86 -69.93
C ALA A 50 -26.28 -20.41 -71.35
N ALA A 51 -25.10 -20.06 -71.88
CA ALA A 51 -24.45 -20.56 -73.10
C ALA A 51 -25.01 -20.09 -74.47
N GLY A 52 -24.10 -19.84 -75.41
CA GLY A 52 -24.37 -19.38 -76.78
C GLY A 52 -23.15 -18.69 -77.41
N GLU A 53 -22.26 -19.47 -78.03
CA GLU A 53 -21.06 -18.99 -78.74
C GLU A 53 -21.28 -19.02 -80.28
N VAL A 54 -20.26 -18.63 -81.07
CA VAL A 54 -20.01 -18.92 -82.51
C VAL A 54 -20.16 -17.77 -83.53
N VAL A 55 -18.99 -17.16 -83.82
CA VAL A 55 -18.41 -16.82 -85.15
C VAL A 55 -18.88 -15.59 -85.97
N VAL A 56 -17.94 -14.63 -85.95
CA VAL A 56 -17.53 -13.54 -86.88
C VAL A 56 -17.57 -13.81 -88.40
N PRO A 57 -17.49 -12.75 -89.25
CA PRO A 57 -16.17 -12.43 -89.85
C PRO A 57 -15.70 -10.97 -89.67
N SER A 58 -14.38 -10.81 -89.60
CA SER A 58 -13.60 -9.56 -89.51
C SER A 58 -13.16 -9.09 -90.93
N PRO A 59 -12.26 -8.09 -91.18
CA PRO A 59 -11.45 -7.29 -90.24
C PRO A 59 -11.21 -5.79 -90.53
N LEU A 60 -10.72 -5.07 -89.51
CA LEU A 60 -9.64 -4.08 -89.66
C LEU A 60 -8.59 -4.28 -88.54
N ALA A 61 -7.37 -3.83 -88.79
CA ALA A 61 -6.19 -4.21 -87.99
C ALA A 61 -6.14 -3.55 -86.60
N PRO A 62 -5.54 -4.21 -85.59
CA PRO A 62 -5.52 -3.71 -84.23
C PRO A 62 -4.55 -2.53 -84.06
N VAL A 63 -5.06 -1.39 -83.61
CA VAL A 63 -4.23 -0.43 -82.88
C VAL A 63 -3.84 -1.10 -81.57
N LYS A 64 -2.56 -1.49 -81.47
CA LYS A 64 -1.98 -2.04 -80.25
C LYS A 64 -1.87 -0.92 -79.22
N LEU A 65 -2.96 -0.68 -78.47
CA LEU A 65 -2.92 0.08 -77.23
C LEU A 65 -1.76 -0.45 -76.39
N PRO A 66 -0.93 0.43 -75.78
CA PRO A 66 0.04 -0.03 -74.81
C PRO A 66 -0.71 -0.76 -73.69
N ALA A 67 -0.14 -1.85 -73.18
CA ALA A 67 -0.67 -2.47 -71.96
C ALA A 67 -0.79 -1.37 -70.89
N PRO A 68 -1.93 -1.29 -70.17
CA PRO A 68 -2.27 -0.11 -69.39
C PRO A 68 -1.14 0.19 -68.40
N THR A 69 -0.45 1.32 -68.61
CA THR A 69 0.44 1.89 -67.62
C THR A 69 -0.42 2.20 -66.40
N PRO A 70 -0.24 1.52 -65.24
CA PRO A 70 -1.14 1.68 -64.11
C PRO A 70 -1.19 3.15 -63.73
N ASP A 71 -2.39 3.72 -63.64
CA ASP A 71 -2.54 5.17 -63.45
C ASP A 71 -1.82 5.59 -62.16
N LEU A 72 -1.30 6.83 -62.11
CA LEU A 72 -0.67 7.34 -60.89
C LEU A 72 -1.63 7.27 -59.68
N SER A 73 -2.94 7.42 -59.92
CA SER A 73 -3.97 7.22 -58.90
C SER A 73 -4.04 5.77 -58.41
N GLU A 74 -4.00 4.79 -59.32
CA GLU A 74 -3.99 3.36 -58.97
C GLU A 74 -2.69 2.94 -58.26
N GLN A 75 -1.53 3.42 -58.74
CA GLN A 75 -0.25 3.17 -58.08
C GLN A 75 -0.22 3.76 -56.68
N HIS A 76 -0.76 4.96 -56.49
CA HIS A 76 -0.84 5.60 -55.17
C HIS A 76 -1.84 4.88 -54.24
N ILE A 77 -3.01 4.48 -54.75
CA ILE A 77 -3.97 3.64 -54.02
C ILE A 77 -3.35 2.27 -53.65
N LYS A 78 -2.53 1.69 -54.53
CA LYS A 78 -1.78 0.46 -54.24
C LYS A 78 -0.72 0.70 -53.16
N GLN A 79 0.06 1.78 -53.24
CA GLN A 79 1.05 2.14 -52.23
C GLN A 79 0.41 2.36 -50.85
N LEU A 80 -0.72 3.05 -50.78
CA LEU A 80 -1.49 3.22 -49.53
C LEU A 80 -2.01 1.89 -48.99
N LYS A 81 -2.47 0.97 -49.86
CA LYS A 81 -2.88 -0.39 -49.46
C LYS A 81 -1.69 -1.25 -48.99
N ASP A 82 -0.55 -1.19 -49.66
CA ASP A 82 0.68 -1.89 -49.28
C ASP A 82 1.21 -1.36 -47.93
N GLN A 83 1.18 -0.04 -47.72
CA GLN A 83 1.55 0.62 -46.45
C GLN A 83 0.57 0.25 -45.32
N LEU A 84 -0.74 0.27 -45.58
CA LEU A 84 -1.75 -0.16 -44.62
C LEU A 84 -1.60 -1.65 -44.26
N ALA A 85 -1.29 -2.51 -45.22
CA ALA A 85 -1.01 -3.93 -44.97
C ALA A 85 0.27 -4.14 -44.13
N ALA A 86 1.33 -3.38 -44.39
CA ALA A 86 2.55 -3.39 -43.59
C ALA A 86 2.28 -2.93 -42.15
N LEU A 87 1.53 -1.83 -41.97
CA LEU A 87 1.15 -1.31 -40.66
C LEU A 87 0.20 -2.26 -39.91
N GLN A 88 -0.74 -2.92 -40.60
CA GLN A 88 -1.57 -3.98 -40.01
C GLN A 88 -0.75 -5.19 -39.58
N HIS A 89 0.29 -5.56 -40.35
CA HIS A 89 1.23 -6.60 -39.95
C HIS A 89 2.06 -6.18 -38.72
N GLU A 90 2.47 -4.92 -38.64
CA GLU A 90 3.14 -4.35 -37.46
C GLU A 90 2.22 -4.34 -36.24
N ILE A 91 0.98 -3.84 -36.34
CA ILE A 91 -0.05 -3.90 -35.29
C ILE A 91 -0.28 -5.35 -34.84
N LYS A 92 -0.36 -6.31 -35.77
CA LYS A 92 -0.50 -7.74 -35.46
C LYS A 92 0.72 -8.30 -34.72
N THR A 93 1.92 -7.82 -35.07
CA THR A 93 3.19 -8.20 -34.42
C THR A 93 3.31 -7.57 -33.02
N LEU A 94 2.90 -6.31 -32.86
CA LEU A 94 2.82 -5.61 -31.58
C LEU A 94 1.75 -6.24 -30.67
N ARG A 95 0.56 -6.60 -31.18
CA ARG A 95 -0.46 -7.39 -30.45
C ARG A 95 0.11 -8.74 -29.99
N LYS A 96 0.90 -9.42 -30.82
CA LYS A 96 1.55 -10.70 -30.45
C LYS A 96 2.63 -10.51 -29.37
N LYS A 97 3.43 -9.44 -29.43
CA LYS A 97 4.38 -9.06 -28.37
C LYS A 97 3.65 -8.69 -27.07
N GLN A 98 2.57 -7.92 -27.16
CA GLN A 98 1.75 -7.51 -26.03
C GLN A 98 1.12 -8.73 -25.34
N ALA A 99 0.53 -9.65 -26.11
CA ALA A 99 -0.02 -10.91 -25.58
C ALA A 99 1.06 -11.81 -24.95
N ALA A 100 2.28 -11.85 -25.51
CA ALA A 100 3.41 -12.59 -24.93
C ALA A 100 3.95 -11.97 -23.63
N ALA A 101 3.68 -10.68 -23.37
CA ALA A 101 3.99 -10.01 -22.11
C ALA A 101 2.88 -10.14 -21.04
N ILE A 102 1.69 -10.65 -21.38
CA ILE A 102 0.61 -10.92 -20.42
C ILE A 102 0.80 -12.31 -19.81
N VAL A 103 1.61 -12.38 -18.76
CA VAL A 103 1.54 -13.46 -17.75
C VAL A 103 0.51 -13.05 -16.68
N LYS A 104 -0.12 -14.01 -16.00
CA LYS A 104 -1.14 -13.73 -14.96
C LYS A 104 -0.50 -13.44 -13.59
N PRO A 105 -1.15 -12.61 -12.75
CA PRO A 105 -0.45 -11.85 -11.71
C PRO A 105 -0.34 -12.55 -10.35
N GLY A 106 0.66 -12.13 -9.58
CA GLY A 106 0.80 -12.39 -8.13
C GLY A 106 1.97 -13.32 -7.79
N GLU A 107 2.95 -12.93 -6.96
CA GLU A 107 3.26 -11.59 -6.41
C GLU A 107 4.80 -11.47 -6.39
N ALA A 108 5.39 -10.49 -7.10
CA ALA A 108 6.84 -10.39 -7.21
C ALA A 108 7.35 -8.96 -7.43
N SER A 109 8.53 -8.69 -6.89
CA SER A 109 9.31 -7.48 -7.11
C SER A 109 10.01 -7.49 -8.48
N GLY A 110 10.35 -6.29 -8.99
CA GLY A 110 11.44 -6.08 -9.95
C GLY A 110 11.15 -6.37 -11.43
N GLU A 111 10.57 -7.52 -11.77
CA GLU A 111 10.32 -7.88 -13.18
C GLU A 111 8.88 -7.63 -13.65
N ASP A 112 7.88 -7.71 -12.76
CA ASP A 112 6.46 -7.51 -13.10
C ASP A 112 6.17 -6.06 -13.53
N ASP A 113 6.73 -5.04 -12.85
CA ASP A 113 6.60 -3.64 -13.28
C ASP A 113 7.33 -3.35 -14.60
N LYS A 114 8.42 -4.05 -14.91
CA LYS A 114 9.08 -3.97 -16.23
C LYS A 114 8.22 -4.61 -17.31
N GLN A 115 7.57 -5.74 -17.02
CA GLN A 115 6.59 -6.35 -17.92
C GLN A 115 5.37 -5.45 -18.11
N ARG A 116 4.85 -4.81 -17.06
CA ARG A 116 3.76 -3.81 -17.12
C ARG A 116 4.15 -2.58 -17.93
N GLN A 117 5.34 -2.01 -17.74
CA GLN A 117 5.82 -0.89 -18.55
C GLN A 117 6.03 -1.31 -20.01
N GLN A 118 6.56 -2.51 -20.28
CA GLN A 118 6.57 -3.05 -21.65
C GLN A 118 5.17 -3.24 -22.23
N LEU A 119 4.20 -3.72 -21.44
CA LEU A 119 2.80 -3.89 -21.82
C LEU A 119 2.12 -2.55 -22.14
N GLN A 120 2.40 -1.52 -21.34
CA GLN A 120 1.85 -0.18 -21.48
C GLN A 120 2.51 0.57 -22.65
N ALA A 121 3.82 0.43 -22.85
CA ALA A 121 4.54 0.91 -24.02
C ALA A 121 4.08 0.19 -25.30
N LEU A 122 3.93 -1.14 -25.29
CA LEU A 122 3.34 -1.91 -26.37
C LEU A 122 1.89 -1.50 -26.63
N SER A 123 1.11 -1.18 -25.59
CA SER A 123 -0.26 -0.66 -25.73
C SER A 123 -0.30 0.74 -26.34
N GLN A 124 0.64 1.62 -25.99
CA GLN A 124 0.74 2.96 -26.58
C GLN A 124 1.23 2.89 -28.02
N GLN A 125 2.23 2.06 -28.33
CA GLN A 125 2.63 1.74 -29.69
C GLN A 125 1.47 1.13 -30.48
N LEU A 126 0.64 0.29 -29.86
CA LEU A 126 -0.58 -0.22 -30.48
C LEU A 126 -1.58 0.90 -30.78
N ALA A 127 -1.86 1.77 -29.81
CA ALA A 127 -2.82 2.85 -29.97
C ALA A 127 -2.38 3.85 -31.03
N GLN A 128 -1.08 4.18 -31.06
CA GLN A 128 -0.48 5.04 -32.07
C GLN A 128 -0.48 4.39 -33.46
N ALA A 129 -0.12 3.11 -33.57
CA ALA A 129 -0.16 2.39 -34.84
C ALA A 129 -1.60 2.19 -35.37
N ASN A 130 -2.57 1.86 -34.51
CA ASN A 130 -3.99 1.84 -34.90
C ASN A 130 -4.44 3.22 -35.40
N LYS A 131 -4.14 4.31 -34.66
CA LYS A 131 -4.49 5.69 -35.06
C LYS A 131 -3.81 6.12 -36.37
N SER A 132 -2.58 5.69 -36.63
CA SER A 132 -1.91 5.84 -37.93
C SER A 132 -2.60 5.02 -39.02
N GLY A 133 -3.13 3.84 -38.70
CA GLY A 133 -3.93 3.00 -39.59
C GLY A 133 -5.28 3.63 -39.93
N ASP A 134 -5.98 4.19 -38.96
CA ASP A 134 -7.23 4.94 -39.16
C ASP A 134 -7.00 6.16 -40.04
N ALA A 135 -5.88 6.88 -39.85
CA ALA A 135 -5.47 7.98 -40.71
C ALA A 135 -5.14 7.53 -42.14
N LEU A 136 -4.42 6.41 -42.32
CA LEU A 136 -4.11 5.84 -43.63
C LEU A 136 -5.36 5.30 -44.34
N ASN A 137 -6.31 4.71 -43.60
CA ASN A 137 -7.58 4.25 -44.16
C ASN A 137 -8.45 5.44 -44.57
N SER A 138 -8.51 6.51 -43.77
CA SER A 138 -9.17 7.77 -44.13
C SER A 138 -8.55 8.42 -45.38
N GLN A 139 -7.22 8.38 -45.52
CA GLN A 139 -6.53 8.81 -46.75
C GLN A 139 -6.86 7.90 -47.95
N LEU A 140 -6.95 6.59 -47.74
CA LEU A 140 -7.32 5.60 -48.76
C LEU A 140 -8.78 5.80 -49.22
N ASP A 141 -9.72 6.00 -48.30
CA ASP A 141 -11.12 6.30 -48.58
C ASP A 141 -11.26 7.65 -49.31
N ALA A 142 -10.48 8.66 -48.90
CA ALA A 142 -10.42 9.94 -49.61
C ALA A 142 -9.85 9.80 -51.03
N ALA A 143 -8.86 8.91 -51.25
CA ALA A 143 -8.30 8.62 -52.56
C ALA A 143 -9.29 7.85 -53.45
N MET A 144 -9.94 6.79 -52.92
CA MET A 144 -10.98 6.05 -53.64
C MET A 144 -12.20 6.93 -53.95
N LYS A 145 -12.59 7.83 -53.03
CA LYS A 145 -13.65 8.83 -53.27
C LYS A 145 -13.25 9.85 -54.34
N LYS A 146 -11.98 10.29 -54.39
CA LYS A 146 -11.47 11.11 -55.51
C LYS A 146 -11.53 10.35 -56.84
N MET A 147 -11.13 9.09 -56.87
CA MET A 147 -11.19 8.24 -58.06
C MET A 147 -12.65 8.03 -58.53
N SER A 148 -13.59 7.82 -57.61
CA SER A 148 -15.04 7.78 -57.90
C SER A 148 -15.59 9.12 -58.42
N MET A 149 -15.15 10.25 -57.86
CA MET A 149 -15.48 11.58 -58.37
C MET A 149 -14.83 11.88 -59.73
N GLN A 150 -13.70 11.26 -60.07
CA GLN A 150 -13.11 11.33 -61.42
C GLN A 150 -13.87 10.45 -62.41
N ALA A 151 -14.23 9.22 -62.05
CA ALA A 151 -15.05 8.33 -62.88
C ALA A 151 -16.42 8.94 -63.20
N SER A 152 -17.16 9.40 -62.19
CA SER A 152 -18.45 10.09 -62.39
C SER A 152 -18.33 11.48 -63.02
N ARG A 153 -17.12 12.07 -63.08
CA ARG A 153 -16.83 13.26 -63.88
C ARG A 153 -16.52 12.92 -65.34
N ILE A 154 -15.92 11.76 -65.62
CA ILE A 154 -15.73 11.25 -66.99
C ILE A 154 -17.08 10.89 -67.58
N GLU A 155 -17.90 10.12 -66.86
CA GLU A 155 -19.30 9.79 -67.21
C GLU A 155 -20.14 11.05 -67.52
N LYS A 156 -20.07 12.07 -66.66
CA LYS A 156 -20.72 13.37 -66.92
C LYS A 156 -20.12 14.17 -68.07
N LEU A 157 -18.85 13.99 -68.39
CA LEU A 157 -18.21 14.62 -69.55
C LEU A 157 -18.60 13.91 -70.85
N GLU A 158 -18.76 12.59 -70.84
CA GLU A 158 -19.27 11.80 -71.97
C GLU A 158 -20.75 12.14 -72.24
N GLU A 159 -21.58 12.24 -71.20
CA GLU A 159 -22.97 12.67 -71.34
C GLU A 159 -23.10 14.15 -71.75
N ALA A 160 -22.24 15.05 -71.24
CA ALA A 160 -22.18 16.43 -71.71
C ALA A 160 -21.68 16.54 -73.17
N LEU A 161 -20.78 15.65 -73.62
CA LEU A 161 -20.34 15.60 -75.02
C LEU A 161 -21.50 15.20 -75.95
N LYS A 162 -22.31 14.24 -75.50
CA LYS A 162 -23.54 13.80 -76.18
C LYS A 162 -24.57 14.94 -76.25
N GLN A 163 -24.91 15.55 -75.11
CA GLN A 163 -25.82 16.70 -75.05
C GLN A 163 -25.34 17.87 -75.93
N SER A 164 -24.05 18.21 -75.88
CA SER A 164 -23.48 19.27 -76.74
C SER A 164 -23.57 18.93 -78.23
N SER A 165 -23.55 17.65 -78.62
CA SER A 165 -23.78 17.24 -80.01
C SER A 165 -25.24 17.42 -80.46
N GLU A 166 -26.19 17.23 -79.54
CA GLU A 166 -27.63 17.42 -79.75
C GLU A 166 -28.01 18.91 -79.76
N GLU A 167 -27.47 19.70 -78.82
CA GLU A 167 -27.57 21.17 -78.82
C GLU A 167 -26.97 21.79 -80.09
N LYS A 168 -25.84 21.27 -80.58
CA LYS A 168 -25.23 21.72 -81.84
C LYS A 168 -26.10 21.44 -83.07
N ALA A 169 -26.97 20.43 -83.02
CA ALA A 169 -27.99 20.21 -84.05
C ALA A 169 -29.14 21.21 -83.93
N GLN A 170 -29.63 21.47 -82.71
CA GLN A 170 -30.74 22.40 -82.45
C GLN A 170 -30.36 23.87 -82.69
N ALA A 171 -29.15 24.30 -82.28
CA ALA A 171 -28.64 25.64 -82.52
C ALA A 171 -28.50 25.96 -84.02
N LYS A 172 -28.19 24.94 -84.84
CA LYS A 172 -28.16 25.05 -86.32
C LYS A 172 -29.56 25.25 -86.93
N GLN A 173 -30.62 24.98 -86.17
CA GLN A 173 -32.02 25.14 -86.57
C GLN A 173 -32.64 26.46 -86.05
N GLN A 174 -32.07 27.04 -84.98
CA GLN A 174 -32.57 28.26 -84.33
C GLN A 174 -31.84 29.55 -84.76
N LEU A 175 -30.71 29.44 -85.47
CA LEU A 175 -29.92 30.57 -86.00
C LEU A 175 -30.58 31.27 -87.21
N ASN A 176 -31.87 31.63 -87.13
CA ASN A 176 -32.66 32.09 -88.28
C ASN A 176 -33.60 33.28 -88.01
N THR A 177 -33.59 33.89 -86.82
CA THR A 177 -34.45 35.04 -86.43
C THR A 177 -33.71 36.05 -85.53
N VAL A 178 -33.98 37.35 -85.68
CA VAL A 178 -33.04 38.46 -85.38
C VAL A 178 -33.43 39.38 -84.19
N GLN A 179 -32.39 39.81 -83.45
CA GLN A 179 -32.12 40.98 -82.56
C GLN A 179 -33.08 42.22 -82.56
N ALA A 180 -33.21 43.11 -81.53
CA ALA A 180 -32.70 43.20 -80.12
C ALA A 180 -33.50 44.21 -79.18
N THR A 181 -32.89 45.18 -78.44
CA THR A 181 -33.36 45.72 -77.10
C THR A 181 -33.28 47.27 -76.77
N PRO A 182 -34.05 47.85 -75.79
CA PRO A 182 -34.50 49.28 -75.58
C PRO A 182 -33.68 50.67 -75.69
N ARG A 183 -34.03 51.68 -74.83
CA ARG A 183 -33.91 53.18 -74.91
C ARG A 183 -34.34 53.86 -73.56
N PRO A 184 -34.09 55.17 -73.35
CA PRO A 184 -33.04 55.77 -72.52
C PRO A 184 -33.44 55.96 -71.02
N GLN A 185 -34.39 55.19 -70.45
CA GLN A 185 -34.69 55.26 -69.00
C GLN A 185 -33.52 54.72 -68.14
N ASP A 186 -32.58 54.08 -68.81
CA ASP A 186 -31.49 53.27 -68.31
C ASP A 186 -30.42 54.12 -67.59
N ALA A 187 -30.34 55.42 -67.88
CA ALA A 187 -29.31 56.31 -67.35
C ALA A 187 -29.36 56.47 -65.82
N GLU A 188 -30.56 56.64 -65.23
CA GLU A 188 -30.72 56.75 -63.77
C GLU A 188 -30.47 55.41 -63.07
N GLN A 189 -30.90 54.31 -63.69
CA GLN A 189 -30.68 52.96 -63.17
C GLN A 189 -29.21 52.54 -63.24
N LEU A 190 -28.50 52.85 -64.34
CA LEU A 190 -27.04 52.72 -64.47
C LEU A 190 -26.31 53.54 -63.40
N GLN A 191 -26.79 54.75 -63.08
CA GLN A 191 -26.18 55.58 -62.04
C GLN A 191 -26.40 55.01 -60.63
N SER A 192 -27.55 54.40 -60.32
CA SER A 192 -27.73 53.62 -59.08
C SER A 192 -26.79 52.43 -59.05
N MET A 193 -26.85 51.56 -60.06
CA MET A 193 -26.04 50.35 -60.14
C MET A 193 -24.53 50.64 -60.10
N SER A 194 -24.08 51.77 -60.64
CA SER A 194 -22.69 52.22 -60.53
C SER A 194 -22.29 52.67 -59.12
N ASN A 195 -23.23 53.18 -58.31
CA ASN A 195 -22.99 53.48 -56.90
C ASN A 195 -22.96 52.19 -56.07
N ASP A 196 -23.89 51.27 -56.32
CA ASP A 196 -23.96 49.97 -55.63
C ASP A 196 -22.71 49.12 -55.91
N ASN A 197 -22.25 49.07 -57.17
CA ASN A 197 -21.00 48.43 -57.59
C ASN A 197 -19.79 49.03 -56.83
N LYS A 198 -19.74 50.35 -56.66
CA LYS A 198 -18.68 51.06 -55.93
C LYS A 198 -18.70 50.75 -54.42
N VAL A 199 -19.87 50.59 -53.81
CA VAL A 199 -20.01 50.15 -52.41
C VAL A 199 -19.54 48.70 -52.26
N LEU A 200 -19.93 47.80 -53.16
CA LEU A 200 -19.48 46.40 -53.17
C LEU A 200 -17.95 46.29 -53.34
N GLN A 201 -17.33 47.11 -54.20
CA GLN A 201 -15.87 47.18 -54.33
C GLN A 201 -15.18 47.63 -53.04
N GLN A 202 -15.75 48.60 -52.32
CA GLN A 202 -15.21 49.04 -51.01
C GLN A 202 -15.33 47.94 -49.94
N GLN A 203 -16.46 47.24 -49.88
CA GLN A 203 -16.66 46.10 -48.98
C GLN A 203 -15.69 44.95 -49.29
N LEU A 204 -15.44 44.68 -50.58
CA LEU A 204 -14.49 43.67 -51.05
C LEU A 204 -13.04 44.00 -50.65
N ALA A 205 -12.64 45.27 -50.75
CA ALA A 205 -11.32 45.72 -50.32
C ALA A 205 -11.10 45.56 -48.80
N GLU A 206 -12.09 45.94 -47.99
CA GLU A 206 -12.04 45.79 -46.53
C GLU A 206 -12.07 44.30 -46.11
N ALA A 207 -12.84 43.45 -46.79
CA ALA A 207 -12.83 42.00 -46.56
C ALA A 207 -11.45 41.36 -46.85
N LYS A 208 -10.78 41.75 -47.95
CA LYS A 208 -9.44 41.28 -48.29
C LYS A 208 -8.37 41.75 -47.29
N LYS A 209 -8.49 42.98 -46.79
CA LYS A 209 -7.65 43.52 -45.71
C LYS A 209 -7.84 42.75 -44.38
N GLN A 210 -9.07 42.38 -44.04
CA GLN A 210 -9.36 41.56 -42.86
C GLN A 210 -8.82 40.13 -42.99
N ALA A 211 -8.86 39.53 -44.18
CA ALA A 211 -8.22 38.24 -44.45
C ALA A 211 -6.69 38.30 -44.22
N ALA A 212 -6.00 39.30 -44.77
CA ALA A 212 -4.55 39.47 -44.57
C ALA A 212 -4.17 39.59 -43.08
N ALA A 213 -4.91 40.40 -42.31
CA ALA A 213 -4.68 40.59 -40.88
C ALA A 213 -5.00 39.33 -40.01
N SER A 214 -5.76 38.37 -40.54
CA SER A 214 -5.95 37.05 -39.91
C SER A 214 -4.78 36.10 -40.19
N GLU A 215 -4.18 36.18 -41.38
CA GLU A 215 -3.09 35.29 -41.80
C GLU A 215 -1.76 35.64 -41.10
N GLU A 216 -1.46 36.93 -40.90
CA GLU A 216 -0.33 37.38 -40.08
C GLU A 216 -0.41 36.83 -38.64
N LYS A 217 -1.59 36.88 -38.03
CA LYS A 217 -1.83 36.32 -36.68
C LYS A 217 -1.67 34.82 -36.64
N ARG A 218 -2.13 34.10 -37.67
CA ARG A 218 -1.93 32.65 -37.82
C ARG A 218 -0.44 32.30 -37.94
N GLN A 219 0.35 33.07 -38.69
CA GLN A 219 1.80 32.86 -38.81
C GLN A 219 2.51 33.06 -37.46
N LEU A 220 2.17 34.12 -36.72
CA LEU A 220 2.69 34.37 -35.37
C LEU A 220 2.32 33.27 -34.37
N ALA A 221 1.06 32.80 -34.39
CA ALA A 221 0.60 31.68 -33.56
C ALA A 221 1.34 30.36 -33.92
N THR A 222 1.63 30.13 -35.21
CA THR A 222 2.38 28.97 -35.68
C THR A 222 3.83 28.98 -35.18
N ALA A 223 4.50 30.13 -35.22
CA ALA A 223 5.85 30.29 -34.68
C ALA A 223 5.88 30.04 -33.15
N LYS A 224 4.95 30.67 -32.40
CA LYS A 224 4.82 30.49 -30.95
C LYS A 224 4.48 29.03 -30.57
N THR A 225 3.71 28.33 -31.40
CA THR A 225 3.43 26.89 -31.25
C THR A 225 4.71 26.06 -31.33
N ALA A 226 5.56 26.31 -32.34
CA ALA A 226 6.82 25.57 -32.52
C ALA A 226 7.83 25.79 -31.38
N ASP A 227 7.95 27.03 -30.87
CA ASP A 227 8.80 27.33 -29.72
C ASP A 227 8.30 26.65 -28.42
N LEU A 228 6.98 26.63 -28.18
CA LEU A 228 6.39 25.92 -27.04
C LEU A 228 6.57 24.39 -27.15
N GLU A 229 6.42 23.81 -28.34
CA GLU A 229 6.65 22.37 -28.57
C GLU A 229 8.12 21.98 -28.37
N LYS A 230 9.06 22.87 -28.75
CA LYS A 230 10.49 22.71 -28.47
C LYS A 230 10.79 22.76 -26.96
N GLN A 231 10.23 23.73 -26.25
CA GLN A 231 10.39 23.85 -24.79
C GLN A 231 9.82 22.62 -24.06
N LEU A 232 8.65 22.13 -24.49
CA LEU A 232 8.02 20.92 -23.97
C LEU A 232 8.91 19.67 -24.17
N ALA A 233 9.54 19.53 -25.34
CA ALA A 233 10.45 18.42 -25.63
C ALA A 233 11.71 18.45 -24.73
N GLU A 234 12.27 19.64 -24.47
CA GLU A 234 13.45 19.83 -23.64
C GLU A 234 13.15 19.65 -22.14
N ALA A 235 11.97 20.08 -21.69
CA ALA A 235 11.46 19.84 -20.34
C ALA A 235 11.11 18.36 -20.10
N ASN A 236 10.49 17.67 -21.07
CA ASN A 236 10.28 16.22 -21.00
C ASN A 236 11.61 15.45 -20.87
N LYS A 237 12.60 15.77 -21.71
CA LYS A 237 13.93 15.13 -21.67
C LYS A 237 14.66 15.35 -20.34
N THR A 238 14.50 16.52 -19.72
CA THR A 238 15.05 16.74 -18.36
C THR A 238 14.25 16.04 -17.27
N ARG A 239 12.93 15.85 -17.45
CA ARG A 239 12.13 15.02 -16.54
C ARG A 239 12.55 13.55 -16.62
N GLU A 240 12.65 12.96 -17.81
CA GLU A 240 13.11 11.58 -18.01
C GLU A 240 14.49 11.31 -17.38
N ALA A 241 15.43 12.26 -17.49
CA ALA A 241 16.73 12.17 -16.86
C ALA A 241 16.66 12.18 -15.31
N ALA A 242 15.76 12.99 -14.73
CA ALA A 242 15.54 13.03 -13.29
C ALA A 242 14.72 11.83 -12.79
N ASP A 243 13.76 11.33 -13.56
CA ASP A 243 13.01 10.09 -13.30
C ASP A 243 13.98 8.89 -13.22
N ALA A 244 14.98 8.83 -14.12
CA ALA A 244 16.03 7.82 -14.10
C ALA A 244 17.00 7.96 -12.91
N GLN A 245 17.36 9.18 -12.51
CA GLN A 245 18.18 9.43 -11.32
C GLN A 245 17.43 9.06 -10.03
N LEU A 246 16.13 9.35 -9.95
CA LEU A 246 15.27 8.95 -8.83
C LEU A 246 15.20 7.42 -8.70
N ALA A 247 15.05 6.69 -9.81
CA ALA A 247 14.99 5.24 -9.81
C ALA A 247 16.29 4.58 -9.31
N GLU A 248 17.46 5.08 -9.72
CA GLU A 248 18.75 4.56 -9.22
C GLU A 248 19.01 4.97 -7.76
N ALA A 249 18.62 6.17 -7.34
CA ALA A 249 18.69 6.58 -5.93
C ALA A 249 17.78 5.69 -5.05
N THR A 250 16.53 5.44 -5.46
CA THR A 250 15.59 4.56 -4.76
C THR A 250 16.14 3.14 -4.62
N LYS A 251 16.79 2.62 -5.68
CA LYS A 251 17.46 1.32 -5.68
C LYS A 251 18.66 1.25 -4.73
N GLN A 252 19.41 2.35 -4.59
CA GLN A 252 20.51 2.43 -3.61
C GLN A 252 19.98 2.53 -2.18
N THR A 253 18.97 3.36 -1.93
CA THR A 253 18.36 3.51 -0.59
C THR A 253 17.66 2.23 -0.14
N THR A 254 17.00 1.49 -1.04
CA THR A 254 16.43 0.17 -0.71
C THR A 254 17.52 -0.88 -0.43
N GLY A 255 18.63 -0.87 -1.18
CA GLY A 255 19.82 -1.68 -0.87
C GLY A 255 20.42 -1.36 0.50
N GLN A 256 20.55 -0.07 0.86
CA GLN A 256 21.03 0.35 2.18
C GLN A 256 20.03 0.02 3.30
N SER A 257 18.72 0.10 3.06
CA SER A 257 17.71 -0.30 4.05
C SER A 257 17.73 -1.80 4.36
N ALA A 258 18.05 -2.65 3.35
CA ALA A 258 18.26 -4.08 3.57
C ALA A 258 19.53 -4.37 4.39
N GLN A 259 20.62 -3.63 4.13
CA GLN A 259 21.85 -3.71 4.94
C GLN A 259 21.65 -3.22 6.38
N LEU A 260 20.85 -2.17 6.58
CA LEU A 260 20.40 -1.72 7.90
C LEU A 260 19.64 -2.82 8.64
N ALA A 261 18.62 -3.42 8.01
CA ALA A 261 17.86 -4.52 8.62
C ALA A 261 18.74 -5.76 8.94
N GLU A 262 19.74 -6.06 8.11
CA GLU A 262 20.71 -7.13 8.38
C GLU A 262 21.64 -6.79 9.57
N LEU A 263 22.06 -5.52 9.72
CA LEU A 263 22.82 -5.03 10.87
C LEU A 263 21.97 -5.03 12.15
N GLU A 264 20.72 -4.58 12.10
CA GLU A 264 19.79 -4.63 13.24
C GLU A 264 19.51 -6.08 13.69
N ALA A 265 19.34 -7.01 12.75
CA ALA A 265 19.18 -8.44 13.06
C ALA A 265 20.43 -9.03 13.74
N LYS A 266 21.63 -8.69 13.25
CA LYS A 266 22.91 -9.11 13.86
C LYS A 266 23.11 -8.48 15.24
N LEU A 267 22.77 -7.20 15.42
CA LEU A 267 22.82 -6.52 16.72
C LEU A 267 21.84 -7.15 17.72
N LYS A 268 20.63 -7.49 17.29
CA LYS A 268 19.64 -8.22 18.11
C LYS A 268 20.18 -9.58 18.54
N GLN A 269 20.66 -10.39 17.60
CA GLN A 269 21.27 -11.69 17.90
C GLN A 269 22.43 -11.55 18.89
N ARG A 270 23.37 -10.61 18.66
CA ARG A 270 24.49 -10.37 19.58
C ARG A 270 24.03 -9.87 20.96
N SER A 271 22.92 -9.15 21.06
CA SER A 271 22.34 -8.75 22.35
C SER A 271 21.73 -9.92 23.12
N GLU A 272 21.08 -10.86 22.42
CA GLU A 272 20.52 -12.09 22.99
C GLU A 272 21.64 -13.04 23.45
N GLU A 273 22.70 -13.20 22.65
CA GLU A 273 23.91 -13.93 23.01
C GLU A 273 24.61 -13.31 24.24
N ASN A 274 24.74 -11.98 24.30
CA ASN A 274 25.29 -11.27 25.47
C ASN A 274 24.44 -11.49 26.73
N ALA A 275 23.10 -11.45 26.62
CA ALA A 275 22.20 -11.68 27.75
C ALA A 275 22.36 -13.11 28.29
N LEU A 276 22.46 -14.10 27.40
CA LEU A 276 22.73 -15.50 27.76
C LEU A 276 24.12 -15.66 28.42
N ALA A 277 25.15 -14.99 27.89
CA ALA A 277 26.49 -15.00 28.48
C ALA A 277 26.51 -14.34 29.88
N GLN A 278 25.77 -13.25 30.09
CA GLN A 278 25.63 -12.61 31.42
C GLN A 278 24.89 -13.52 32.41
N GLN A 279 23.85 -14.23 31.98
CA GLN A 279 23.17 -15.23 32.83
C GLN A 279 24.14 -16.36 33.23
N GLN A 280 24.82 -16.97 32.25
CA GLN A 280 25.78 -18.04 32.53
C GLN A 280 26.96 -17.58 33.40
N LEU A 281 27.35 -16.31 33.31
CA LEU A 281 28.37 -15.69 34.15
C LEU A 281 27.88 -15.49 35.59
N ALA A 282 26.61 -15.09 35.78
CA ALA A 282 26.00 -15.00 37.10
C ALA A 282 25.89 -16.39 37.76
N GLU A 283 25.38 -17.39 37.02
CA GLU A 283 25.32 -18.80 37.47
C GLU A 283 26.71 -19.36 37.82
N ALA A 284 27.74 -19.05 37.02
CA ALA A 284 29.11 -19.48 37.30
C ALA A 284 29.69 -18.83 38.56
N LYS A 285 29.40 -17.53 38.79
CA LYS A 285 29.83 -16.80 40.01
C LYS A 285 29.11 -17.30 41.27
N GLU A 286 27.81 -17.60 41.18
CA GLU A 286 27.05 -18.22 42.27
C GLU A 286 27.60 -19.62 42.60
N GLN A 287 27.88 -20.45 41.58
CA GLN A 287 28.51 -21.75 41.76
C GLN A 287 29.91 -21.66 42.37
N SER A 288 30.70 -20.63 42.01
CA SER A 288 32.00 -20.37 42.64
C SER A 288 31.81 -20.00 44.12
N ALA A 289 30.97 -19.01 44.44
CA ALA A 289 30.71 -18.59 45.82
C ALA A 289 30.21 -19.76 46.70
N ALA A 290 29.28 -20.57 46.21
CA ALA A 290 28.75 -21.74 46.91
C ALA A 290 29.76 -22.92 47.01
N SER A 291 30.88 -22.87 46.29
CA SER A 291 32.01 -23.82 46.43
C SER A 291 33.10 -23.27 47.35
N GLU A 292 33.33 -21.96 47.34
CA GLU A 292 34.20 -21.21 48.27
C GLU A 292 33.70 -21.35 49.72
N GLU A 293 32.39 -21.14 49.96
CA GLU A 293 31.78 -21.31 51.28
C GLU A 293 31.93 -22.74 51.81
N LYS A 294 31.76 -23.75 50.94
CA LYS A 294 31.99 -25.16 51.27
C LYS A 294 33.46 -25.47 51.56
N ARG A 295 34.40 -24.85 50.84
CA ARG A 295 35.84 -24.95 51.10
C ARG A 295 36.20 -24.37 52.47
N GLN A 296 35.66 -23.20 52.80
CA GLN A 296 35.86 -22.55 54.11
C GLN A 296 35.29 -23.42 55.25
N LEU A 297 34.07 -23.94 55.10
CA LEU A 297 33.43 -24.81 56.10
C LEU A 297 34.20 -26.13 56.29
N ALA A 298 34.66 -26.77 55.20
CA ALA A 298 35.47 -27.99 55.26
C ALA A 298 36.83 -27.73 55.93
N THR A 299 37.48 -26.60 55.65
CA THR A 299 38.75 -26.18 56.27
C THR A 299 38.58 -25.93 57.77
N ALA A 300 37.51 -25.23 58.18
CA ALA A 300 37.20 -25.00 59.59
C ALA A 300 36.92 -26.31 60.35
N LYS A 301 36.16 -27.23 59.74
CA LYS A 301 35.91 -28.57 60.31
C LYS A 301 37.19 -29.41 60.40
N THR A 302 38.08 -29.30 59.42
CA THR A 302 39.40 -29.98 59.42
C THR A 302 40.26 -29.50 60.59
N ALA A 303 40.36 -28.18 60.81
CA ALA A 303 41.16 -27.61 61.89
C ALA A 303 40.64 -27.98 63.30
N GLU A 304 39.32 -28.03 63.49
CA GLU A 304 38.73 -28.46 64.77
C GLU A 304 38.92 -29.97 65.02
N LEU A 305 38.84 -30.82 63.98
CA LEU A 305 39.15 -32.25 64.09
C LEU A 305 40.64 -32.50 64.40
N GLU A 306 41.58 -31.74 63.83
CA GLU A 306 43.00 -31.84 64.15
C GLU A 306 43.31 -31.44 65.60
N LYS A 307 42.62 -30.41 66.11
CA LYS A 307 42.68 -29.99 67.52
C LYS A 307 42.14 -31.08 68.45
N GLN A 308 40.98 -31.67 68.15
CA GLN A 308 40.38 -32.75 68.94
C GLN A 308 41.27 -34.01 68.94
N LEU A 309 41.87 -34.35 67.80
CA LEU A 309 42.82 -35.45 67.68
C LEU A 309 44.08 -35.22 68.53
N ALA A 310 44.64 -34.01 68.52
CA ALA A 310 45.80 -33.67 69.37
C ALA A 310 45.49 -33.77 70.88
N GLU A 311 44.29 -33.37 71.30
CA GLU A 311 43.86 -33.46 72.70
C GLU A 311 43.57 -34.92 73.13
N ALA A 312 43.01 -35.74 72.23
CA ALA A 312 42.79 -37.16 72.43
C ALA A 312 44.09 -38.00 72.44
N ILE A 313 45.11 -37.60 71.67
CA ILE A 313 46.47 -38.17 71.74
C ILE A 313 47.12 -37.81 73.08
N LYS A 314 47.14 -36.51 73.45
CA LYS A 314 47.76 -36.05 74.69
C LYS A 314 47.15 -36.68 75.95
N THR A 315 45.81 -36.83 75.99
CA THR A 315 45.15 -37.49 77.12
C THR A 315 45.45 -38.99 77.18
N ARG A 316 45.58 -39.65 76.02
CA ARG A 316 46.09 -41.03 75.97
C ARG A 316 47.52 -41.13 76.50
N GLU A 317 48.45 -40.29 76.07
CA GLU A 317 49.85 -40.28 76.55
C GLU A 317 49.93 -40.16 78.08
N THR A 318 49.09 -39.32 78.69
CA THR A 318 49.03 -39.20 80.16
C THR A 318 48.45 -40.44 80.84
N ALA A 319 47.52 -41.16 80.21
CA ALA A 319 46.96 -42.41 80.74
C ALA A 319 47.93 -43.60 80.57
N ASP A 320 48.62 -43.70 79.43
CA ASP A 320 49.69 -44.68 79.18
C ASP A 320 50.82 -44.53 80.22
N ALA A 321 51.18 -43.29 80.58
CA ALA A 321 52.15 -43.00 81.65
C ALA A 321 51.64 -43.38 83.06
N GLN A 322 50.38 -43.07 83.38
CA GLN A 322 49.76 -43.46 84.66
C GLN A 322 49.68 -44.98 84.82
N LEU A 323 49.30 -45.70 83.75
CA LEU A 323 49.27 -47.16 83.73
C LEU A 323 50.66 -47.76 84.03
N ALA A 324 51.71 -47.20 83.44
CA ALA A 324 53.08 -47.66 83.67
C ALA A 324 53.54 -47.50 85.14
N ASP A 325 53.17 -46.41 85.81
CA ASP A 325 53.52 -46.20 87.22
C ASP A 325 52.65 -47.03 88.18
N VAL A 326 51.35 -47.22 87.92
CA VAL A 326 50.50 -48.16 88.67
C VAL A 326 51.04 -49.60 88.53
N THR A 327 51.47 -49.99 87.33
CA THR A 327 52.08 -51.31 87.06
C THR A 327 53.36 -51.50 87.89
N LYS A 328 54.25 -50.50 87.93
CA LYS A 328 55.45 -50.53 88.78
C LYS A 328 55.08 -50.69 90.25
N GLN A 329 54.14 -49.89 90.77
CA GLN A 329 53.71 -49.96 92.16
C GLN A 329 53.15 -51.35 92.50
N THR A 330 52.27 -51.90 91.66
CA THR A 330 51.68 -53.23 91.83
C THR A 330 52.77 -54.32 91.86
N SER A 331 53.76 -54.24 90.97
CA SER A 331 54.90 -55.17 90.97
C SER A 331 55.79 -55.06 92.22
N GLY A 332 55.99 -53.83 92.72
CA GLY A 332 56.74 -53.57 93.96
C GLY A 332 56.00 -54.09 95.20
N GLN A 333 54.68 -53.91 95.28
CA GLN A 333 53.86 -54.48 96.36
C GLN A 333 53.83 -56.00 96.30
N SER A 334 53.75 -56.61 95.12
CA SER A 334 53.84 -58.07 94.96
C SER A 334 55.18 -58.63 95.46
N ALA A 335 56.30 -57.94 95.21
CA ALA A 335 57.61 -58.33 95.74
C ALA A 335 57.69 -58.16 97.28
N GLN A 336 57.09 -57.09 97.84
CA GLN A 336 56.99 -56.87 99.28
C GLN A 336 56.10 -57.91 99.97
N LEU A 337 55.00 -58.32 99.34
CA LEU A 337 54.13 -59.38 99.81
C LEU A 337 54.89 -60.70 99.94
N ALA A 338 55.64 -61.09 98.91
CA ALA A 338 56.44 -62.32 98.92
C ALA A 338 57.56 -62.32 99.98
N ASP A 339 58.19 -61.17 100.25
CA ASP A 339 59.17 -61.01 101.34
C ASP A 339 58.52 -61.07 102.73
N LEU A 340 57.32 -60.49 102.90
CA LEU A 340 56.53 -60.61 104.13
C LEU A 340 56.04 -62.05 104.38
N GLU A 341 55.57 -62.75 103.34
CA GLU A 341 55.19 -64.17 103.41
C GLU A 341 56.39 -65.06 103.77
N ALA A 342 57.56 -64.79 103.19
CA ALA A 342 58.79 -65.51 103.53
C ALA A 342 59.22 -65.28 104.99
N LYS A 343 59.15 -64.04 105.50
CA LYS A 343 59.43 -63.69 106.90
C LYS A 343 58.42 -64.30 107.87
N LEU A 344 57.13 -64.26 107.52
CA LEU A 344 56.08 -64.88 108.32
C LEU A 344 56.26 -66.40 108.40
N LYS A 345 56.65 -67.04 107.29
CA LYS A 345 57.04 -68.45 107.28
C LYS A 345 58.25 -68.71 108.18
N GLN A 346 59.33 -67.95 108.05
CA GLN A 346 60.52 -68.07 108.91
C GLN A 346 60.16 -67.95 110.40
N HIS A 347 59.43 -66.91 110.78
CA HIS A 347 58.99 -66.73 112.18
C HIS A 347 58.03 -67.82 112.65
N SER A 348 57.25 -68.46 111.75
CA SER A 348 56.43 -69.62 112.11
C SER A 348 57.28 -70.88 112.39
N GLU A 349 58.38 -71.07 111.65
CA GLU A 349 59.33 -72.16 111.84
C GLU A 349 60.18 -71.95 113.12
N GLU A 350 60.62 -70.71 113.39
CA GLU A 350 61.28 -70.31 114.64
C GLU A 350 60.38 -70.50 115.86
N ASN A 351 59.10 -70.14 115.76
CA ASN A 351 58.09 -70.33 116.81
C ASN A 351 57.82 -71.82 117.07
N ALA A 352 57.73 -72.65 116.01
CA ALA A 352 57.63 -74.10 116.14
C ALA A 352 58.87 -74.70 116.84
N LEU A 353 60.07 -74.23 116.50
CA LEU A 353 61.32 -74.65 117.16
C LEU A 353 61.37 -74.22 118.64
N ALA A 354 60.91 -73.01 118.97
CA ALA A 354 60.81 -72.54 120.35
C ALA A 354 59.79 -73.36 121.17
N GLN A 355 58.65 -73.71 120.58
CA GLN A 355 57.66 -74.60 121.20
C GLN A 355 58.20 -76.03 121.40
N GLN A 356 58.98 -76.55 120.46
CA GLN A 356 59.68 -77.83 120.61
C GLN A 356 60.69 -77.79 121.76
N GLN A 357 61.51 -76.73 121.86
CA GLN A 357 62.45 -76.55 122.97
C GLN A 357 61.74 -76.42 124.32
N LEU A 358 60.59 -75.73 124.37
CA LEU A 358 59.75 -75.64 125.56
C LEU A 358 59.17 -77.01 125.97
N ALA A 359 58.78 -77.85 125.00
CA ALA A 359 58.30 -79.21 125.24
C ALA A 359 59.42 -80.15 125.72
N GLU A 360 60.62 -80.06 125.13
CA GLU A 360 61.81 -80.84 125.51
C GLU A 360 62.28 -80.46 126.93
N ALA A 361 62.30 -79.17 127.26
CA ALA A 361 62.60 -78.70 128.61
C ALA A 361 61.57 -79.20 129.65
N LYS A 362 60.27 -79.19 129.31
CA LYS A 362 59.20 -79.76 130.14
C LYS A 362 59.37 -81.28 130.34
N LYS A 363 59.85 -82.01 129.33
CA LYS A 363 60.11 -83.46 129.41
C LYS A 363 61.28 -83.80 130.36
N GLN A 364 62.25 -82.92 130.52
CA GLN A 364 63.36 -83.08 131.47
C GLN A 364 63.01 -82.71 132.92
N ALA A 365 61.86 -82.05 133.16
CA ALA A 365 61.45 -81.56 134.49
C ALA A 365 60.87 -82.66 135.43
N ALA A 366 60.84 -83.91 135.01
CA ALA A 366 60.20 -85.01 135.75
C ALA A 366 61.09 -85.73 136.78
N ALA A 367 62.30 -85.23 137.08
CA ALA A 367 63.27 -85.93 137.93
C ALA A 367 64.01 -85.03 138.94
N SER A 368 63.65 -85.16 140.22
CA SER A 368 64.34 -84.66 141.42
C SER A 368 64.41 -83.12 141.63
N GLU A 369 64.41 -82.72 142.91
CA GLU A 369 63.98 -81.37 143.32
C GLU A 369 65.00 -80.66 144.23
N GLU A 370 66.06 -80.08 143.66
CA GLU A 370 66.89 -79.10 144.41
C GLU A 370 67.61 -78.02 143.56
N LYS A 371 67.25 -77.87 142.28
CA LYS A 371 67.74 -76.76 141.40
C LYS A 371 66.64 -75.75 141.02
N ARG A 372 65.57 -75.69 141.81
CA ARG A 372 64.29 -75.03 141.49
C ARG A 372 64.34 -73.49 141.39
N GLN A 373 65.47 -72.84 141.68
CA GLN A 373 65.62 -71.37 141.64
C GLN A 373 66.30 -70.83 140.37
N LEU A 374 67.12 -71.61 139.66
CA LEU A 374 67.81 -71.14 138.43
C LEU A 374 66.96 -71.35 137.15
N ALA A 375 66.07 -72.34 137.17
CA ALA A 375 65.22 -72.67 136.01
C ALA A 375 64.17 -71.58 135.69
N THR A 376 63.67 -70.87 136.70
CA THR A 376 62.63 -69.83 136.55
C THR A 376 63.08 -68.71 135.63
N ALA A 377 64.30 -68.21 135.79
CA ALA A 377 64.85 -67.13 134.96
C ALA A 377 64.95 -67.52 133.48
N LYS A 378 65.39 -68.75 133.18
CA LYS A 378 65.51 -69.23 131.79
C LYS A 378 64.15 -69.56 131.15
N THR A 379 63.15 -69.93 131.95
CA THR A 379 61.78 -70.14 131.48
C THR A 379 61.14 -68.80 131.10
N VAL A 380 61.24 -67.79 131.98
CA VAL A 380 60.71 -66.43 131.73
C VAL A 380 61.36 -65.78 130.51
N GLU A 381 62.67 -65.96 130.29
CA GLU A 381 63.34 -65.40 129.11
C GLU A 381 62.90 -66.08 127.80
N LEU A 382 62.67 -67.40 127.80
CA LEU A 382 62.12 -68.11 126.63
C LEU A 382 60.65 -67.74 126.37
N GLU A 383 59.83 -67.58 127.42
CA GLU A 383 58.42 -67.15 127.29
C GLU A 383 58.33 -65.69 126.81
N LYS A 384 59.26 -64.82 127.23
CA LYS A 384 59.42 -63.45 126.71
C LYS A 384 59.80 -63.45 125.23
N GLN A 385 60.77 -64.25 124.81
CA GLN A 385 61.16 -64.38 123.40
C GLN A 385 60.02 -64.96 122.55
N LEU A 386 59.25 -65.92 123.07
CA LEU A 386 58.05 -66.44 122.43
C LEU A 386 56.95 -65.37 122.27
N ALA A 387 56.74 -64.51 123.28
CA ALA A 387 55.79 -63.40 123.20
C ALA A 387 56.24 -62.33 122.18
N GLU A 388 57.54 -62.03 122.12
CA GLU A 388 58.13 -61.06 121.20
C GLU A 388 58.06 -61.56 119.73
N ALA A 389 58.31 -62.86 119.49
CA ALA A 389 58.12 -63.49 118.19
C ALA A 389 56.64 -63.53 117.74
N ASN A 390 55.70 -63.91 118.63
CA ASN A 390 54.27 -63.90 118.30
C ASN A 390 53.75 -62.50 117.99
N LYS A 391 54.14 -61.48 118.77
CA LYS A 391 53.80 -60.07 118.52
C LYS A 391 54.34 -59.59 117.17
N THR A 392 55.56 -59.99 116.80
CA THR A 392 56.16 -59.69 115.50
C THR A 392 55.35 -60.33 114.37
N ARG A 393 54.89 -61.58 114.56
CA ARG A 393 54.01 -62.26 113.58
C ARG A 393 52.66 -61.55 113.43
N GLU A 394 52.00 -61.15 114.52
CA GLU A 394 50.74 -60.39 114.45
C GLU A 394 50.90 -59.06 113.69
N THR A 395 52.03 -58.38 113.84
CA THR A 395 52.33 -57.17 113.02
C THR A 395 52.58 -57.48 111.55
N ALA A 396 53.18 -58.64 111.23
CA ALA A 396 53.38 -59.08 109.85
C ALA A 396 52.06 -59.54 109.19
N ASP A 397 51.24 -60.32 109.90
CA ASP A 397 49.87 -60.71 109.52
C ASP A 397 49.02 -59.46 109.19
N ALA A 398 49.07 -58.42 110.03
CA ALA A 398 48.36 -57.16 109.81
C ALA A 398 48.89 -56.36 108.60
N GLN A 399 50.22 -56.28 108.43
CA GLN A 399 50.85 -55.62 107.29
C GLN A 399 50.53 -56.33 105.97
N LEU A 400 50.54 -57.66 105.96
CA LEU A 400 50.17 -58.48 104.80
C LEU A 400 48.72 -58.17 104.35
N ALA A 401 47.79 -58.07 105.29
CA ALA A 401 46.39 -57.78 105.01
C ALA A 401 46.18 -56.37 104.40
N ASP A 402 46.90 -55.35 104.86
CA ASP A 402 46.80 -54.01 104.28
C ASP A 402 47.55 -53.86 102.94
N VAL A 403 48.70 -54.52 102.75
CA VAL A 403 49.34 -54.62 101.42
C VAL A 403 48.41 -55.31 100.43
N THR A 404 47.79 -56.43 100.82
CA THR A 404 46.83 -57.16 99.96
C THR A 404 45.64 -56.27 99.55
N LYS A 405 45.08 -55.48 100.48
CA LYS A 405 44.04 -54.49 100.15
C LYS A 405 44.54 -53.45 99.15
N GLN A 406 45.72 -52.86 99.38
CA GLN A 406 46.29 -51.86 98.47
C GLN A 406 46.51 -52.44 97.06
N THR A 407 47.08 -53.64 96.95
CA THR A 407 47.31 -54.31 95.66
C THR A 407 45.97 -54.61 94.95
N SER A 408 44.94 -55.02 95.67
CA SER A 408 43.60 -55.21 95.08
C SER A 408 42.97 -53.90 94.58
N GLY A 409 43.19 -52.78 95.29
CA GLY A 409 42.75 -51.45 94.88
C GLY A 409 43.50 -50.94 93.64
N GLN A 410 44.82 -51.14 93.58
CA GLN A 410 45.63 -50.82 92.40
C GLN A 410 45.24 -51.66 91.19
N SER A 411 44.96 -52.95 91.37
CA SER A 411 44.47 -53.82 90.29
C SER A 411 43.12 -53.37 89.73
N ALA A 412 42.20 -52.86 90.56
CA ALA A 412 40.94 -52.30 90.09
C ALA A 412 41.14 -50.99 89.32
N GLN A 413 42.03 -50.12 89.79
CA GLN A 413 42.40 -48.87 89.11
C GLN A 413 43.10 -49.11 87.76
N LEU A 414 43.94 -50.15 87.67
CA LEU A 414 44.58 -50.57 86.41
C LEU A 414 43.51 -50.93 85.36
N ALA A 415 42.56 -51.79 85.70
CA ALA A 415 41.49 -52.21 84.78
C ALA A 415 40.58 -51.04 84.33
N GLU A 416 40.34 -50.06 85.21
CA GLU A 416 39.60 -48.84 84.87
C GLU A 416 40.41 -47.93 83.90
N LEU A 417 41.73 -47.86 84.06
CA LEU A 417 42.64 -47.14 83.15
C LEU A 417 42.73 -47.83 81.78
N GLU A 418 42.85 -49.15 81.73
CA GLU A 418 42.86 -49.93 80.48
C GLU A 418 41.56 -49.76 79.68
N ALA A 419 40.41 -49.78 80.36
CA ALA A 419 39.12 -49.53 79.71
C ALA A 419 39.03 -48.12 79.10
N LYS A 420 39.51 -47.09 79.82
CA LYS A 420 39.57 -45.70 79.33
C LYS A 420 40.56 -45.53 78.17
N LEU A 421 41.71 -46.20 78.22
CA LEU A 421 42.69 -46.22 77.12
C LEU A 421 42.10 -46.84 75.86
N LYS A 422 41.39 -47.97 75.99
CA LYS A 422 40.68 -48.59 74.87
C LYS A 422 39.65 -47.65 74.26
N GLN A 423 38.77 -47.04 75.08
CA GLN A 423 37.78 -46.07 74.59
C GLN A 423 38.45 -44.90 73.85
N ARG A 424 39.51 -44.31 74.42
CA ARG A 424 40.27 -43.23 73.75
C ARG A 424 40.95 -43.69 72.47
N SER A 425 41.34 -44.96 72.32
CA SER A 425 41.88 -45.49 71.05
C SER A 425 40.82 -45.57 69.95
N GLU A 426 39.59 -45.95 70.31
CA GLU A 426 38.45 -46.04 69.38
C GLU A 426 37.97 -44.64 68.95
N GLU A 427 37.93 -43.69 69.89
CA GLU A 427 37.65 -42.26 69.61
C GLU A 427 38.71 -41.62 68.70
N ASN A 428 40.01 -41.91 68.92
CA ASN A 428 41.09 -41.44 68.05
C ASN A 428 40.96 -42.00 66.61
N ALA A 429 40.60 -43.27 66.46
CA ALA A 429 40.39 -43.88 65.14
C ALA A 429 39.22 -43.23 64.39
N LEU A 430 38.10 -42.96 65.09
CA LEU A 430 36.94 -42.26 64.52
C LEU A 430 37.29 -40.82 64.11
N ALA A 431 38.06 -40.09 64.92
CA ALA A 431 38.53 -38.74 64.60
C ALA A 431 39.44 -38.74 63.34
N GLN A 432 40.33 -39.73 63.20
CA GLN A 432 41.18 -39.87 62.02
C GLN A 432 40.36 -40.18 60.74
N GLN A 433 39.33 -41.02 60.83
CA GLN A 433 38.42 -41.25 59.70
C GLN A 433 37.69 -39.96 59.28
N GLN A 434 37.07 -39.25 60.24
CA GLN A 434 36.36 -38.00 59.96
C GLN A 434 37.28 -36.91 59.39
N LEU A 435 38.55 -36.90 59.80
CA LEU A 435 39.57 -35.99 59.27
C LEU A 435 39.93 -36.31 57.80
N ALA A 436 40.00 -37.59 57.43
CA ALA A 436 40.21 -38.00 56.05
C ALA A 436 39.01 -37.60 55.15
N GLU A 437 37.78 -37.90 55.59
CA GLU A 437 36.55 -37.51 54.90
C GLU A 437 36.43 -35.98 54.73
N ALA A 438 36.80 -35.20 55.76
CA ALA A 438 36.81 -33.73 55.69
C ALA A 438 37.83 -33.20 54.67
N LYS A 439 39.02 -33.80 54.58
CA LYS A 439 40.07 -33.42 53.63
C LYS A 439 39.72 -33.78 52.18
N GLU A 440 39.06 -34.92 51.96
CA GLU A 440 38.53 -35.28 50.64
C GLU A 440 37.43 -34.29 50.19
N GLN A 441 36.51 -33.93 51.09
CA GLN A 441 35.46 -32.93 50.82
C GLN A 441 36.05 -31.54 50.53
N ALA A 442 37.11 -31.14 51.23
CA ALA A 442 37.83 -29.89 50.95
C ALA A 442 38.42 -29.89 49.53
N ALA A 443 39.19 -30.92 49.16
CA ALA A 443 39.79 -31.05 47.82
C ALA A 443 38.72 -31.08 46.71
N ALA A 444 37.61 -31.79 46.91
CA ALA A 444 36.50 -31.84 45.97
C ALA A 444 35.74 -30.51 45.83
N SER A 445 35.77 -29.63 46.83
CA SER A 445 35.23 -28.26 46.76
C SER A 445 36.19 -27.28 46.10
N GLU A 446 37.50 -27.48 46.25
CA GLU A 446 38.55 -26.64 45.68
C GLU A 446 38.67 -26.83 44.16
N GLU A 447 38.62 -28.08 43.66
CA GLU A 447 38.63 -28.32 42.21
C GLU A 447 37.35 -27.78 41.54
N LYS A 448 36.19 -27.89 42.20
CA LYS A 448 34.95 -27.26 41.73
C LYS A 448 35.07 -25.73 41.70
N HIS A 449 35.70 -25.12 42.69
CA HIS A 449 35.97 -23.69 42.70
C HIS A 449 36.90 -23.28 41.54
N ARG A 450 37.98 -24.05 41.30
CA ARG A 450 38.93 -23.82 40.21
C ARG A 450 38.25 -23.89 38.83
N LEU A 451 37.39 -24.88 38.61
CA LEU A 451 36.61 -25.04 37.38
C LEU A 451 35.58 -23.91 37.20
N ALA A 452 34.87 -23.51 38.26
CA ALA A 452 33.94 -22.38 38.21
C ALA A 452 34.65 -21.05 37.92
N THR A 453 35.82 -20.81 38.54
CA THR A 453 36.66 -19.63 38.31
C THR A 453 37.16 -19.59 36.87
N ALA A 454 37.64 -20.71 36.32
CA ALA A 454 38.09 -20.79 34.93
C ALA A 454 36.95 -20.54 33.92
N LYS A 455 35.76 -21.12 34.16
CA LYS A 455 34.56 -20.86 33.35
C LYS A 455 34.13 -19.39 33.42
N THR A 456 34.22 -18.77 34.60
CA THR A 456 33.92 -17.34 34.82
C THR A 456 34.83 -16.45 33.96
N ALA A 457 36.14 -16.69 33.97
CA ALA A 457 37.11 -15.90 33.20
C ALA A 457 36.93 -16.05 31.68
N GLU A 458 36.62 -17.26 31.18
CA GLU A 458 36.35 -17.47 29.75
C GLU A 458 35.04 -16.81 29.31
N LEU A 459 33.99 -16.82 30.14
CA LEU A 459 32.74 -16.10 29.87
C LEU A 459 32.93 -14.57 29.87
N GLU A 460 33.75 -14.01 30.78
CA GLU A 460 34.08 -12.57 30.78
C GLU A 460 34.86 -12.15 29.53
N LYS A 461 35.78 -12.99 29.06
CA LYS A 461 36.50 -12.79 27.79
C LYS A 461 35.53 -12.83 26.60
N GLN A 462 34.63 -13.81 26.53
CA GLN A 462 33.63 -13.91 25.47
C GLN A 462 32.67 -12.71 25.47
N LEU A 463 32.26 -12.24 26.66
CA LEU A 463 31.44 -11.03 26.81
C LEU A 463 32.16 -9.77 26.30
N ALA A 464 33.45 -9.61 26.59
CA ALA A 464 34.24 -8.48 26.11
C ALA A 464 34.38 -8.49 24.58
N GLU A 465 34.58 -9.65 23.97
CA GLU A 465 34.70 -9.81 22.52
C GLU A 465 33.34 -9.62 21.81
N ALA A 466 32.24 -10.09 22.41
CA ALA A 466 30.88 -9.83 21.95
C ALA A 466 30.50 -8.34 22.06
N ASN A 467 30.84 -7.66 23.16
CA ASN A 467 30.62 -6.22 23.33
C ASN A 467 31.36 -5.40 22.27
N LYS A 468 32.65 -5.67 22.04
CA LYS A 468 33.44 -5.01 20.99
C LYS A 468 32.88 -5.27 19.57
N THR A 469 32.36 -6.47 19.34
CA THR A 469 31.63 -6.79 18.09
C THR A 469 30.34 -5.98 17.98
N ARG A 470 29.62 -5.77 19.09
CA ARG A 470 28.41 -4.93 19.11
C ARG A 470 28.74 -3.47 18.85
N GLU A 471 29.74 -2.89 19.51
CA GLU A 471 30.18 -1.49 19.29
C GLU A 471 30.56 -1.22 17.83
N THR A 472 31.24 -2.16 17.16
CA THR A 472 31.59 -2.01 15.75
C THR A 472 30.38 -2.12 14.82
N ALA A 473 29.38 -2.95 15.14
CA ALA A 473 28.11 -3.01 14.42
C ALA A 473 27.20 -1.79 14.71
N ASP A 474 27.15 -1.30 15.96
CA ASP A 474 26.45 -0.08 16.36
C ASP A 474 27.02 1.15 15.59
N ALA A 475 28.35 1.22 15.41
CA ALA A 475 29.01 2.25 14.61
C ALA A 475 28.73 2.13 13.10
N GLN A 476 28.69 0.92 12.56
CA GLN A 476 28.31 0.66 11.15
C GLN A 476 26.84 1.04 10.90
N LEU A 477 25.95 0.72 11.84
CA LEU A 477 24.53 1.09 11.80
C LEU A 477 24.35 2.62 11.77
N ALA A 478 25.10 3.35 12.59
CA ALA A 478 25.05 4.81 12.64
C ALA A 478 25.51 5.46 11.31
N GLU A 479 26.59 4.98 10.71
CA GLU A 479 27.06 5.49 9.42
C GLU A 479 26.11 5.10 8.26
N ALA A 480 25.58 3.86 8.25
CA ALA A 480 24.57 3.44 7.28
C ALA A 480 23.28 4.27 7.39
N THR A 481 22.84 4.60 8.62
CA THR A 481 21.70 5.49 8.89
C THR A 481 21.96 6.91 8.37
N LYS A 482 23.18 7.43 8.58
CA LYS A 482 23.61 8.74 8.08
C LYS A 482 23.68 8.81 6.56
N GLN A 483 24.09 7.72 5.89
CA GLN A 483 24.06 7.62 4.43
C GLN A 483 22.62 7.50 3.89
N THR A 484 21.80 6.64 4.50
CA THR A 484 20.39 6.45 4.11
C THR A 484 19.56 7.73 4.29
N THR A 485 19.79 8.50 5.35
CA THR A 485 19.15 9.82 5.56
C THR A 485 19.68 10.91 4.61
N GLY A 486 20.98 10.88 4.28
CA GLY A 486 21.54 11.74 3.23
C GLY A 486 20.95 11.45 1.85
N GLN A 487 20.80 10.18 1.49
CA GLN A 487 20.14 9.77 0.24
C GLN A 487 18.66 10.12 0.24
N SER A 488 17.91 9.93 1.34
CA SER A 488 16.49 10.28 1.37
C SER A 488 16.24 11.79 1.22
N ALA A 489 17.17 12.65 1.67
CA ALA A 489 17.15 14.08 1.40
C ALA A 489 17.40 14.40 -0.09
N GLN A 490 18.35 13.73 -0.74
CA GLN A 490 18.60 13.86 -2.18
C GLN A 490 17.41 13.35 -3.02
N LEU A 491 16.77 12.28 -2.57
CA LEU A 491 15.58 11.68 -3.19
C LEU A 491 14.39 12.64 -3.11
N ALA A 492 14.14 13.25 -1.94
CA ALA A 492 13.14 14.31 -1.78
C ALA A 492 13.45 15.58 -2.61
N GLU A 493 14.74 15.93 -2.80
CA GLU A 493 15.15 17.03 -3.68
C GLU A 493 14.88 16.71 -5.16
N LEU A 494 15.12 15.46 -5.58
CA LEU A 494 14.76 14.95 -6.92
C LEU A 494 13.25 14.93 -7.14
N GLU A 495 12.46 14.46 -6.18
CA GLU A 495 10.99 14.51 -6.22
C GLU A 495 10.47 15.95 -6.32
N ALA A 496 11.05 16.90 -5.57
CA ALA A 496 10.69 18.31 -5.65
C ALA A 496 11.01 18.92 -7.04
N LYS A 497 12.17 18.60 -7.61
CA LYS A 497 12.57 19.00 -8.97
C LYS A 497 11.68 18.39 -10.05
N LEU A 498 11.33 17.11 -9.92
CA LEU A 498 10.39 16.41 -10.81
C LEU A 498 8.98 17.02 -10.74
N LYS A 499 8.51 17.32 -9.54
CA LYS A 499 7.22 18.01 -9.33
C LYS A 499 7.23 19.39 -10.00
N GLN A 500 8.25 20.21 -9.77
CA GLN A 500 8.40 21.51 -10.43
C GLN A 500 8.39 21.37 -11.96
N ARG A 501 9.19 20.44 -12.53
CA ARG A 501 9.19 20.18 -13.98
C ARG A 501 7.85 19.67 -14.51
N SER A 502 7.07 18.94 -13.72
CA SER A 502 5.72 18.51 -14.09
C SER A 502 4.72 19.68 -14.14
N GLU A 503 4.85 20.65 -13.23
CA GLU A 503 4.02 21.85 -13.16
C GLU A 503 4.39 22.82 -14.31
N GLU A 504 5.68 22.99 -14.61
CA GLU A 504 6.15 23.72 -15.79
C GLU A 504 5.68 23.09 -17.12
N ASN A 505 5.72 21.76 -17.22
CA ASN A 505 5.18 21.04 -18.39
C ASN A 505 3.67 21.22 -18.54
N ALA A 506 2.91 21.18 -17.45
CA ALA A 506 1.46 21.41 -17.48
C ALA A 506 1.13 22.84 -17.95
N LEU A 507 1.88 23.84 -17.48
CA LEU A 507 1.76 25.23 -17.92
C LEU A 507 2.11 25.39 -19.42
N ALA A 508 3.17 24.74 -19.89
CA ALA A 508 3.54 24.75 -21.30
C ALA A 508 2.47 24.08 -22.19
N GLN A 509 1.86 22.98 -21.73
CA GLN A 509 0.75 22.34 -22.43
C GLN A 509 -0.52 23.21 -22.45
N GLN A 510 -0.82 23.91 -21.36
CA GLN A 510 -1.94 24.87 -21.31
C GLN A 510 -1.72 26.03 -22.30
N GLN A 511 -0.53 26.63 -22.33
CA GLN A 511 -0.19 27.68 -23.29
C GLN A 511 -0.22 27.18 -24.75
N LEU A 512 0.20 25.93 -24.98
CA LEU A 512 0.15 25.29 -26.29
C LEU A 512 -1.29 25.03 -26.77
N ALA A 513 -2.21 24.68 -25.86
CA ALA A 513 -3.64 24.57 -26.15
C ALA A 513 -4.24 25.95 -26.48
N GLU A 514 -4.01 26.95 -25.62
CA GLU A 514 -4.53 28.31 -25.82
C GLU A 514 -4.08 28.93 -27.16
N VAL A 515 -2.82 28.73 -27.56
CA VAL A 515 -2.31 29.20 -28.86
C VAL A 515 -2.91 28.42 -30.03
N LYS A 516 -3.26 27.13 -29.86
CA LYS A 516 -3.93 26.33 -30.88
C LYS A 516 -5.41 26.72 -31.04
N ASP A 517 -6.09 27.05 -29.96
CA ASP A 517 -7.47 27.58 -29.99
C ASP A 517 -7.50 28.97 -30.65
N GLN A 518 -6.55 29.85 -30.29
CA GLN A 518 -6.37 31.15 -30.96
C GLN A 518 -6.05 31.01 -32.46
N ALA A 519 -5.27 29.99 -32.85
CA ALA A 519 -5.00 29.68 -34.25
C ALA A 519 -6.26 29.18 -34.98
N ALA A 520 -7.06 28.30 -34.36
CA ALA A 520 -8.32 27.82 -34.91
C ALA A 520 -9.33 28.96 -35.11
N GLU A 521 -9.52 29.84 -34.11
CA GLU A 521 -10.31 31.07 -34.24
C GLU A 521 -9.82 31.97 -35.39
N SER A 522 -8.50 32.09 -35.59
CA SER A 522 -7.94 32.90 -36.68
C SER A 522 -8.25 32.32 -38.06
N GLU A 523 -8.23 30.99 -38.20
CA GLU A 523 -8.52 30.29 -39.44
C GLU A 523 -10.02 30.29 -39.76
N GLU A 524 -10.90 30.16 -38.76
CA GLU A 524 -12.35 30.34 -38.94
C GLU A 524 -12.68 31.76 -39.43
N LYS A 525 -12.07 32.79 -38.79
CA LYS A 525 -12.22 34.19 -39.21
C LYS A 525 -11.67 34.42 -40.63
N ARG A 526 -10.59 33.73 -41.01
CA ARG A 526 -10.04 33.75 -42.39
C ARG A 526 -11.01 33.11 -43.38
N GLN A 527 -11.56 31.94 -43.07
CA GLN A 527 -12.53 31.24 -43.92
C GLN A 527 -13.82 32.07 -44.09
N LEU A 528 -14.33 32.71 -43.03
CA LEU A 528 -15.47 33.61 -43.10
C LEU A 528 -15.17 34.85 -43.96
N ALA A 529 -13.96 35.42 -43.88
CA ALA A 529 -13.53 36.54 -44.73
C ALA A 529 -13.40 36.13 -46.21
N MET A 530 -12.87 34.93 -46.49
CA MET A 530 -12.78 34.38 -47.84
C MET A 530 -14.16 34.04 -48.43
N ALA A 531 -15.09 33.51 -47.64
CA ALA A 531 -16.47 33.25 -48.06
C ALA A 531 -17.21 34.56 -48.40
N LYS A 532 -17.06 35.61 -47.57
CA LYS A 532 -17.59 36.95 -47.86
C LYS A 532 -16.96 37.56 -49.11
N THR A 533 -15.66 37.35 -49.31
CA THR A 533 -14.94 37.81 -50.51
C THR A 533 -15.49 37.17 -51.78
N ALA A 534 -15.70 35.85 -51.78
CA ALA A 534 -16.26 35.11 -52.92
C ALA A 534 -17.73 35.50 -53.22
N GLU A 535 -18.56 35.71 -52.20
CA GLU A 535 -19.94 36.15 -52.39
C GLU A 535 -20.01 37.60 -52.89
N LEU A 536 -19.15 38.51 -52.42
CA LEU A 536 -19.02 39.87 -52.95
C LEU A 536 -18.52 39.89 -54.41
N GLU A 537 -17.59 38.99 -54.78
CA GLU A 537 -17.12 38.85 -56.17
C GLU A 537 -18.20 38.29 -57.10
N LYS A 538 -19.04 37.37 -56.60
CA LYS A 538 -20.24 36.88 -57.29
C LYS A 538 -21.28 37.99 -57.49
N GLN A 539 -21.57 38.77 -56.45
CA GLN A 539 -22.49 39.92 -56.53
C GLN A 539 -21.96 41.00 -57.49
N LEU A 540 -20.65 41.26 -57.48
CA LEU A 540 -20.00 42.16 -58.44
C LEU A 540 -20.16 41.67 -59.89
N ALA A 541 -20.02 40.37 -60.14
CA ALA A 541 -20.25 39.78 -61.45
C ALA A 541 -21.72 39.86 -61.88
N GLU A 542 -22.67 39.71 -60.95
CA GLU A 542 -24.11 39.82 -61.22
C GLU A 542 -24.54 41.27 -61.52
N VAL A 543 -23.98 42.26 -60.81
CA VAL A 543 -24.15 43.70 -61.11
C VAL A 543 -23.51 44.06 -62.46
N ASN A 544 -22.34 43.50 -62.80
CA ASN A 544 -21.72 43.70 -64.11
C ASN A 544 -22.57 43.09 -65.24
N LYS A 545 -23.11 41.88 -65.05
CA LYS A 545 -23.98 41.21 -66.04
C LYS A 545 -25.32 41.93 -66.23
N THR A 546 -25.92 42.44 -65.15
CA THR A 546 -27.15 43.27 -65.26
C THR A 546 -26.87 44.62 -65.90
N ARG A 547 -25.67 45.20 -65.69
CA ARG A 547 -25.21 46.36 -66.46
C ARG A 547 -25.07 46.02 -67.95
N GLU A 548 -24.42 44.93 -68.32
CA GLU A 548 -24.28 44.52 -69.73
C GLU A 548 -25.65 44.31 -70.39
N ALA A 549 -26.62 43.76 -69.65
CA ALA A 549 -28.00 43.63 -70.10
C ALA A 549 -28.72 44.98 -70.24
N ALA A 550 -28.48 45.94 -69.33
CA ALA A 550 -29.01 47.30 -69.40
C ALA A 550 -28.39 48.12 -70.55
N ASP A 551 -27.06 48.02 -70.75
CA ASP A 551 -26.32 48.66 -71.85
C ASP A 551 -26.82 48.11 -73.21
N ALA A 552 -27.13 46.81 -73.31
CA ALA A 552 -27.81 46.23 -74.47
C ALA A 552 -29.28 46.69 -74.60
N GLN A 553 -29.98 46.84 -73.48
CA GLN A 553 -31.31 47.47 -73.40
C GLN A 553 -31.31 48.99 -73.62
N LEU A 554 -30.19 49.59 -74.04
CA LEU A 554 -30.08 51.00 -74.45
C LEU A 554 -29.94 51.16 -75.99
N ALA A 555 -29.73 50.08 -76.75
CA ALA A 555 -29.15 50.14 -78.09
C ALA A 555 -30.14 50.15 -79.28
N ASP A 556 -31.36 49.63 -79.14
CA ASP A 556 -32.25 49.23 -80.24
C ASP A 556 -33.72 49.68 -80.11
N ALA A 557 -34.26 50.05 -78.94
CA ALA A 557 -35.34 51.05 -78.98
C ALA A 557 -34.77 52.45 -79.28
N THR A 558 -33.45 52.67 -79.14
CA THR A 558 -32.73 53.75 -79.82
C THR A 558 -32.84 53.60 -81.35
N LYS A 559 -32.86 52.36 -81.89
CA LYS A 559 -33.26 52.08 -83.29
C LYS A 559 -34.77 52.24 -83.51
N GLN A 560 -35.63 51.92 -82.53
CA GLN A 560 -37.07 52.25 -82.63
C GLN A 560 -37.32 53.76 -82.70
N THR A 561 -36.53 54.61 -82.02
CA THR A 561 -36.72 56.09 -82.09
C THR A 561 -36.49 56.59 -83.50
N THR A 562 -35.42 56.10 -84.13
CA THR A 562 -35.05 56.48 -85.50
C THR A 562 -36.01 55.89 -86.54
N GLY A 563 -36.60 54.73 -86.28
CA GLY A 563 -37.76 54.23 -87.04
C GLY A 563 -39.01 55.11 -86.90
N GLN A 564 -39.34 55.53 -85.68
CA GLN A 564 -40.50 56.40 -85.42
C GLN A 564 -40.33 57.80 -86.02
N SER A 565 -39.12 58.38 -86.02
CA SER A 565 -38.87 59.69 -86.66
C SER A 565 -39.01 59.64 -88.18
N ALA A 566 -38.68 58.50 -88.82
CA ALA A 566 -38.88 58.32 -90.27
C ALA A 566 -40.38 58.28 -90.64
N GLN A 567 -41.20 57.63 -89.82
CA GLN A 567 -42.66 57.62 -89.99
C GLN A 567 -43.29 59.01 -89.80
N LEU A 568 -42.73 59.81 -88.88
CA LEU A 568 -43.14 61.20 -88.64
C LEU A 568 -42.90 62.08 -89.88
N ALA A 569 -41.72 61.98 -90.51
CA ALA A 569 -41.41 62.72 -91.73
C ALA A 569 -42.31 62.33 -92.92
N GLU A 570 -42.73 61.05 -93.02
CA GLU A 570 -43.68 60.61 -94.05
C GLU A 570 -45.09 61.18 -93.81
N LEU A 571 -45.51 61.31 -92.54
CA LEU A 571 -46.77 61.97 -92.16
C LEU A 571 -46.74 63.48 -92.43
N GLU A 572 -45.62 64.16 -92.16
CA GLU A 572 -45.45 65.58 -92.48
C GLU A 572 -45.53 65.86 -93.99
N ALA A 573 -44.94 64.99 -94.81
CA ALA A 573 -45.06 65.09 -96.28
C ALA A 573 -46.52 64.97 -96.76
N LYS A 574 -47.29 64.03 -96.18
CA LYS A 574 -48.73 63.85 -96.45
C LYS A 574 -49.57 65.03 -95.95
N LEU A 575 -49.22 65.59 -94.79
CA LEU A 575 -49.87 66.78 -94.24
C LEU A 575 -49.68 67.99 -95.16
N LYS A 576 -48.48 68.15 -95.73
CA LYS A 576 -48.18 69.23 -96.69
C LYS A 576 -49.05 69.13 -97.94
N GLN A 577 -49.14 67.94 -98.56
CA GLN A 577 -50.00 67.72 -99.73
C GLN A 577 -51.47 68.09 -99.42
N SER A 578 -52.00 67.65 -98.28
CA SER A 578 -53.35 68.01 -97.85
C SER A 578 -53.52 69.52 -97.59
N SER A 579 -52.49 70.22 -97.12
CA SER A 579 -52.54 71.68 -96.94
C SER A 579 -52.61 72.45 -98.27
N GLU A 580 -51.98 71.93 -99.33
CA GLU A 580 -52.02 72.52 -100.67
C GLU A 580 -53.43 72.36 -101.28
N GLU A 581 -54.05 71.17 -101.12
CA GLU A 581 -55.47 70.93 -101.47
C GLU A 581 -56.42 71.83 -100.64
N ASN A 582 -56.17 71.99 -99.35
CA ASN A 582 -56.98 72.84 -98.46
C ASN A 582 -56.83 74.34 -98.79
N THR A 583 -55.70 74.75 -99.38
CA THR A 583 -55.52 76.13 -99.87
C THR A 583 -56.41 76.41 -101.08
N LEU A 584 -56.58 75.43 -101.98
CA LEU A 584 -57.52 75.50 -103.10
C LEU A 584 -58.98 75.54 -102.60
N ALA A 585 -59.30 74.73 -101.58
CA ALA A 585 -60.60 74.75 -100.93
C ALA A 585 -60.88 76.09 -100.22
N GLN A 586 -59.88 76.72 -99.57
CA GLN A 586 -60.03 78.03 -98.92
C GLN A 586 -60.24 79.18 -99.91
N GLN A 587 -59.73 79.10 -101.14
CA GLN A 587 -60.07 80.07 -102.19
C GLN A 587 -61.56 79.97 -102.58
N GLN A 588 -62.10 78.75 -102.65
CA GLN A 588 -63.55 78.53 -102.84
C GLN A 588 -64.37 78.91 -101.59
N LEU A 589 -63.80 78.72 -100.39
CA LEU A 589 -64.47 79.10 -99.14
C LEU A 589 -64.54 80.61 -98.94
N ALA A 590 -63.55 81.39 -99.38
CA ALA A 590 -63.61 82.85 -99.35
C ALA A 590 -64.78 83.40 -100.20
N GLU A 591 -65.09 82.74 -101.32
CA GLU A 591 -66.25 83.03 -102.17
C GLU A 591 -67.60 82.64 -101.52
N LEU A 592 -67.57 81.85 -100.42
CA LEU A 592 -68.72 81.48 -99.59
C LEU A 592 -68.80 82.27 -98.27
N GLU A 593 -67.68 82.60 -97.63
CA GLU A 593 -67.65 83.40 -96.40
C GLU A 593 -68.01 84.87 -96.67
N ALA A 594 -67.74 85.37 -97.88
CA ALA A 594 -68.33 86.61 -98.39
C ALA A 594 -69.87 86.62 -98.37
N LYS A 595 -70.51 85.43 -98.36
CA LYS A 595 -71.96 85.24 -98.22
C LYS A 595 -72.38 84.87 -96.78
N LEU A 596 -71.48 84.33 -95.96
CA LEU A 596 -71.78 83.85 -94.59
C LEU A 596 -71.52 84.88 -93.48
N LYS A 597 -70.60 85.84 -93.68
CA LYS A 597 -70.32 86.92 -92.71
C LYS A 597 -71.52 87.84 -92.42
N GLN A 598 -72.61 87.67 -93.17
CA GLN A 598 -73.89 88.33 -92.97
C GLN A 598 -74.70 87.79 -91.75
N SER A 599 -74.28 86.70 -91.07
CA SER A 599 -75.22 85.86 -90.31
C SER A 599 -75.04 85.65 -88.78
N SER A 600 -73.86 85.75 -88.14
CA SER A 600 -73.74 85.32 -86.73
C SER A 600 -72.54 85.83 -85.91
N GLU A 601 -72.81 86.54 -84.80
CA GLU A 601 -71.82 87.03 -83.81
C GLU A 601 -72.24 86.73 -82.34
N GLN A 602 -72.54 85.47 -81.95
CA GLN A 602 -73.07 85.19 -80.59
C GLN A 602 -72.54 83.90 -79.86
N LYS A 603 -71.99 84.09 -78.63
CA LYS A 603 -72.22 83.33 -77.34
C LYS A 603 -71.18 82.28 -76.73
N ALA A 604 -70.92 82.31 -75.39
CA ALA A 604 -70.02 81.46 -74.50
C ALA A 604 -70.63 81.15 -73.05
N GLN A 605 -70.04 80.73 -71.88
CA GLN A 605 -68.67 80.57 -71.22
C GLN A 605 -68.72 79.83 -69.79
N VAL A 606 -67.64 79.72 -68.94
CA VAL A 606 -67.53 79.46 -67.41
C VAL A 606 -67.61 77.98 -66.81
N GLU A 607 -67.15 77.48 -65.60
CA GLU A 607 -65.87 77.45 -64.76
C GLU A 607 -65.83 76.34 -63.57
N GLN A 608 -65.09 76.42 -62.40
CA GLN A 608 -64.44 75.23 -61.66
C GLN A 608 -64.07 75.27 -60.08
N GLN A 609 -63.67 74.12 -59.39
CA GLN A 609 -62.81 73.87 -58.11
C GLN A 609 -63.45 73.55 -56.67
N LEU A 610 -62.90 73.04 -55.49
CA LEU A 610 -61.59 72.55 -54.84
C LEU A 610 -61.68 71.59 -53.51
N ALA A 611 -60.69 71.45 -52.54
CA ALA A 611 -60.54 70.49 -51.34
C ALA A 611 -59.69 71.02 -50.05
N ALA A 612 -59.17 70.43 -48.89
CA ALA A 612 -58.91 69.15 -48.05
C ALA A 612 -58.32 69.50 -46.56
N ALA A 613 -57.78 68.77 -45.49
CA ALA A 613 -57.73 67.42 -44.74
C ALA A 613 -56.85 67.37 -43.36
N GLN A 614 -56.74 66.25 -42.52
CA GLN A 614 -55.76 65.82 -41.36
C GLN A 614 -56.07 66.05 -39.78
N ALA A 615 -55.46 65.59 -38.60
CA ALA A 615 -54.47 64.59 -37.92
C ALA A 615 -54.43 64.71 -36.27
N THR A 616 -53.77 64.05 -35.21
CA THR A 616 -53.02 62.75 -34.76
C THR A 616 -52.94 62.23 -33.20
N PRO A 617 -51.87 62.24 -32.26
CA PRO A 617 -51.50 61.22 -31.13
C PRO A 617 -51.21 61.71 -29.60
N ALA A 618 -50.67 61.13 -28.42
CA ALA A 618 -50.07 59.90 -27.68
C ALA A 618 -50.08 60.03 -26.04
N VAL A 619 -49.45 59.42 -24.92
CA VAL A 619 -48.30 58.52 -24.36
C VAL A 619 -48.47 57.93 -22.83
N ALA A 620 -47.48 57.33 -22.02
CA ALA A 620 -47.59 56.62 -20.63
C ALA A 620 -46.35 56.44 -19.58
N LYS A 621 -46.40 55.80 -18.32
CA LYS A 621 -45.30 55.68 -17.20
C LYS A 621 -45.32 54.64 -15.93
N THR A 622 -44.14 54.24 -15.30
CA THR A 622 -43.70 53.96 -13.82
C THR A 622 -43.42 52.58 -13.03
N ALA A 623 -42.34 52.51 -12.17
CA ALA A 623 -42.07 51.80 -10.82
C ALA A 623 -41.29 50.42 -10.60
N ALA A 624 -40.75 50.10 -9.37
CA ALA A 624 -39.79 48.97 -9.02
C ALA A 624 -39.67 48.48 -7.50
N THR A 625 -38.91 47.41 -7.13
CA THR A 625 -38.58 46.93 -5.72
C THR A 625 -37.35 45.97 -5.55
N LYS A 626 -37.05 45.41 -4.34
CA LYS A 626 -35.77 44.74 -3.90
C LYS A 626 -35.98 43.41 -3.11
N ALA A 627 -35.02 42.45 -3.14
CA ALA A 627 -35.13 41.10 -2.52
C ALA A 627 -33.83 40.56 -1.85
N ALA A 628 -33.90 39.37 -1.22
CA ALA A 628 -32.80 38.66 -0.54
C ALA A 628 -32.32 37.40 -1.29
N SER A 629 -31.09 36.94 -1.03
CA SER A 629 -30.42 35.86 -1.79
C SER A 629 -30.99 34.46 -1.51
N PRO A 630 -31.25 33.64 -2.54
CA PRO A 630 -31.78 32.27 -2.37
C PRO A 630 -30.68 31.23 -2.06
N ALA A 631 -31.10 30.09 -1.50
CA ALA A 631 -30.24 28.93 -1.34
C ALA A 631 -29.87 28.27 -2.69
N PHE A 632 -28.68 27.67 -2.76
CA PHE A 632 -28.21 26.99 -3.97
C PHE A 632 -29.05 25.75 -4.30
N SER A 633 -29.39 25.56 -5.58
CA SER A 633 -30.25 24.46 -6.04
C SER A 633 -29.71 23.82 -7.33
N LEU A 634 -29.51 22.50 -7.31
CA LEU A 634 -29.15 21.71 -8.49
C LEU A 634 -30.26 21.65 -9.55
N ALA A 635 -31.53 21.87 -9.16
CA ALA A 635 -32.63 21.96 -10.11
C ALA A 635 -32.55 23.25 -10.95
N ALA A 636 -32.05 24.34 -10.35
CA ALA A 636 -31.79 25.61 -11.02
C ALA A 636 -30.43 25.63 -11.74
N ASN A 637 -29.38 25.04 -11.14
CA ASN A 637 -28.04 24.98 -11.70
C ASN A 637 -27.69 23.55 -12.16
N LYS A 638 -27.93 23.30 -13.45
CA LYS A 638 -27.68 22.00 -14.12
C LYS A 638 -26.22 21.81 -14.57
N SER A 639 -25.28 22.64 -14.13
CA SER A 639 -23.85 22.49 -14.47
C SER A 639 -23.26 21.17 -13.94
N GLU A 640 -22.30 20.61 -14.68
CA GLU A 640 -21.57 19.44 -14.22
C GLU A 640 -20.70 19.74 -13.00
N HIS A 641 -20.00 20.88 -13.00
CA HIS A 641 -19.25 21.35 -11.84
C HIS A 641 -20.13 21.51 -10.59
N ALA A 642 -21.41 21.90 -10.75
CA ALA A 642 -22.37 21.96 -9.65
C ALA A 642 -22.67 20.57 -9.07
N ARG A 643 -22.86 19.55 -9.94
CA ARG A 643 -23.05 18.15 -9.50
C ARG A 643 -21.79 17.59 -8.84
N VAL A 644 -20.61 17.80 -9.42
CA VAL A 644 -19.32 17.34 -8.88
C VAL A 644 -19.05 17.95 -7.50
N ASN A 645 -19.19 19.27 -7.36
CA ASN A 645 -18.97 19.95 -6.07
C ASN A 645 -19.99 19.51 -5.00
N TYR A 646 -21.24 19.25 -5.39
CA TYR A 646 -22.24 18.70 -4.48
C TYR A 646 -21.89 17.27 -4.03
N ALA A 647 -21.52 16.38 -4.96
CA ALA A 647 -21.10 15.01 -4.65
C ALA A 647 -19.85 14.98 -3.75
N TRP A 648 -18.89 15.88 -3.98
CA TRP A 648 -17.70 16.05 -3.14
C TRP A 648 -18.06 16.51 -1.71
N GLY A 649 -19.03 17.42 -1.58
CA GLY A 649 -19.59 17.81 -0.28
C GLY A 649 -20.29 16.67 0.45
N VAL A 650 -21.05 15.82 -0.26
CA VAL A 650 -21.69 14.62 0.30
C VAL A 650 -20.64 13.59 0.76
N TRP A 651 -19.59 13.36 -0.02
CA TRP A 651 -18.47 12.49 0.37
C TRP A 651 -17.76 12.99 1.62
N PHE A 652 -17.49 14.29 1.72
CA PHE A 652 -16.92 14.88 2.94
C PHE A 652 -17.88 14.76 4.15
N ALA A 653 -19.18 14.94 3.96
CA ALA A 653 -20.17 14.76 5.02
C ALA A 653 -20.18 13.30 5.55
N ALA A 654 -20.06 12.31 4.68
CA ALA A 654 -19.94 10.90 5.08
C ALA A 654 -18.66 10.64 5.89
N LYS A 655 -17.52 11.23 5.51
CA LYS A 655 -16.27 11.15 6.30
C LYS A 655 -16.41 11.80 7.68
N VAL A 656 -17.05 12.97 7.74
CA VAL A 656 -17.33 13.66 9.02
C VAL A 656 -18.26 12.84 9.91
N GLN A 657 -19.23 12.13 9.34
CA GLN A 657 -20.10 11.23 10.09
C GLN A 657 -19.32 10.06 10.70
N LEU A 658 -18.38 9.46 9.96
CA LEU A 658 -17.48 8.40 10.47
C LEU A 658 -16.61 8.92 11.63
N GLU A 659 -16.02 10.11 11.48
CA GLU A 659 -15.22 10.75 12.52
C GLU A 659 -16.06 11.18 13.74
N SER A 660 -17.36 11.45 13.56
CA SER A 660 -18.26 11.88 14.65
C SER A 660 -18.61 10.78 15.65
N GLU A 661 -18.52 9.50 15.26
CA GLU A 661 -18.67 8.38 16.19
C GLU A 661 -17.44 8.25 17.11
N VAL A 662 -16.23 8.53 16.60
CA VAL A 662 -15.00 8.59 17.42
C VAL A 662 -15.07 9.70 18.48
N LEU A 663 -15.73 10.82 18.17
CA LEU A 663 -16.00 11.89 19.15
C LEU A 663 -16.89 11.38 20.30
N LYS A 664 -17.94 10.64 19.96
CA LYS A 664 -18.93 10.08 20.89
C LYS A 664 -18.29 9.04 21.83
N ASP A 665 -17.35 8.23 21.37
CA ASP A 665 -16.60 7.28 22.19
C ASP A 665 -15.68 7.94 23.23
N ILE A 666 -15.27 9.20 23.00
CA ILE A 666 -14.56 10.03 24.00
C ILE A 666 -15.49 10.98 24.76
N GLY A 667 -16.81 10.80 24.65
CA GLY A 667 -17.84 11.60 25.34
C GLY A 667 -18.11 12.99 24.73
N GLN A 668 -17.54 13.31 23.57
CA GLN A 668 -17.76 14.56 22.86
C GLN A 668 -18.99 14.47 21.95
N LYS A 669 -19.88 15.45 22.03
CA LYS A 669 -21.11 15.48 21.22
C LYS A 669 -20.88 16.26 19.92
N PHE A 670 -20.99 15.59 18.77
CA PHE A 670 -21.00 16.26 17.47
C PHE A 670 -22.22 17.20 17.34
N MET A 671 -21.97 18.43 16.86
CA MET A 671 -23.00 19.44 16.63
C MET A 671 -22.97 19.91 15.17
N PRO A 672 -23.84 19.35 14.30
CA PRO A 672 -23.81 19.63 12.86
C PRO A 672 -23.93 21.11 12.50
N THR A 673 -24.72 21.89 13.24
CA THR A 673 -24.91 23.33 13.02
C THR A 673 -23.62 24.12 13.25
N ALA A 674 -22.91 23.87 14.37
CA ALA A 674 -21.64 24.51 14.68
C ALA A 674 -20.54 24.08 13.69
N PHE A 675 -20.51 22.80 13.28
CA PHE A 675 -19.58 22.30 12.28
C PHE A 675 -19.79 22.98 10.90
N LEU A 676 -21.03 23.06 10.43
CA LEU A 676 -21.36 23.72 9.16
C LEU A 676 -21.09 25.22 9.20
N GLN A 677 -21.36 25.90 10.33
CA GLN A 677 -21.03 27.30 10.52
C GLN A 677 -19.52 27.54 10.45
N GLY A 678 -18.71 26.75 11.17
CA GLY A 678 -17.25 26.84 11.14
C GLY A 678 -16.65 26.57 9.75
N LEU A 679 -17.27 25.67 8.96
CA LEU A 679 -16.89 25.42 7.57
C LEU A 679 -17.21 26.63 6.67
N GLN A 680 -18.40 27.22 6.81
CA GLN A 680 -18.80 28.43 6.07
C GLN A 680 -17.92 29.62 6.41
N ASP A 681 -17.68 29.88 7.70
CA ASP A 681 -16.80 30.96 8.16
C ASP A 681 -15.35 30.75 7.73
N LYS A 682 -14.89 29.49 7.58
CA LYS A 682 -13.56 29.22 7.05
C LYS A 682 -13.45 29.57 5.56
N PHE A 683 -14.48 29.30 4.75
CA PHE A 683 -14.51 29.70 3.34
C PHE A 683 -14.67 31.22 3.16
N ALA A 684 -15.47 31.87 4.01
CA ALA A 684 -15.66 33.34 4.01
C ALA A 684 -14.49 34.11 4.66
N ASN A 685 -13.58 33.43 5.36
CA ASN A 685 -12.54 33.99 6.23
C ASN A 685 -13.09 34.84 7.39
N THR A 686 -14.31 34.53 7.87
CA THR A 686 -15.03 35.18 8.98
C THR A 686 -15.00 34.36 10.27
N LEU A 687 -13.87 33.67 10.54
CA LEU A 687 -13.74 32.77 11.69
C LEU A 687 -14.09 33.42 13.03
N GLN A 688 -15.06 32.84 13.73
CA GLN A 688 -15.55 33.32 15.04
C GLN A 688 -14.62 33.00 16.22
N MET A 689 -13.42 32.49 15.96
CA MET A 689 -12.44 32.00 16.94
C MET A 689 -11.02 32.30 16.44
N GLN A 690 -10.09 32.59 17.36
CA GLN A 690 -8.68 32.83 17.01
C GLN A 690 -7.96 31.52 16.65
N ASN A 691 -7.05 31.55 15.67
CA ASN A 691 -6.32 30.37 15.21
C ASN A 691 -5.60 29.61 16.35
N ALA A 692 -5.01 30.33 17.32
CA ALA A 692 -4.31 29.73 18.46
C ALA A 692 -5.25 28.97 19.43
N GLU A 693 -6.50 29.41 19.53
CA GLU A 693 -7.53 28.71 20.32
C GLU A 693 -8.04 27.47 19.59
N LEU A 694 -8.26 27.58 18.28
CA LEU A 694 -8.61 26.46 17.40
C LEU A 694 -7.54 25.36 17.43
N GLU A 695 -6.25 25.72 17.31
CA GLU A 695 -5.12 24.79 17.42
C GLU A 695 -5.07 24.10 18.80
N LYS A 696 -5.31 24.85 19.89
CA LYS A 696 -5.34 24.32 21.25
C LYS A 696 -6.48 23.32 21.45
N ILE A 697 -7.68 23.62 20.93
CA ILE A 697 -8.85 22.73 21.01
C ILE A 697 -8.60 21.45 20.20
N LEU A 698 -8.15 21.57 18.95
CA LEU A 698 -7.88 20.42 18.09
C LEU A 698 -6.72 19.55 18.62
N SER A 699 -5.67 20.15 19.17
CA SER A 699 -4.57 19.41 19.82
C SER A 699 -5.03 18.66 21.09
N THR A 700 -5.92 19.26 21.87
CA THR A 700 -6.53 18.61 23.04
C THR A 700 -7.45 17.45 22.62
N LEU A 701 -8.23 17.65 21.57
CA LEU A 701 -9.14 16.65 21.01
C LEU A 701 -8.37 15.43 20.46
N ASN A 702 -7.35 15.66 19.62
CA ASN A 702 -6.51 14.60 19.09
C ASN A 702 -5.90 13.76 20.21
N LYS A 703 -5.36 14.40 21.27
CA LYS A 703 -4.85 13.67 22.43
C LYS A 703 -5.93 12.84 23.13
N GLN A 704 -7.16 13.34 23.28
CA GLN A 704 -8.26 12.57 23.88
C GLN A 704 -8.61 11.33 23.04
N VAL A 705 -8.59 11.45 21.70
CA VAL A 705 -8.77 10.33 20.77
C VAL A 705 -7.62 9.32 20.87
N ASP A 706 -6.35 9.78 20.84
CA ASP A 706 -5.17 8.90 20.96
C ASP A 706 -5.13 8.16 22.30
N ASP A 707 -5.35 8.88 23.41
CA ASP A 707 -5.43 8.31 24.76
C ASP A 707 -6.56 7.28 24.87
N ALA A 708 -7.67 7.45 24.14
CA ALA A 708 -8.78 6.49 24.09
C ALA A 708 -8.46 5.26 23.23
N ARG A 709 -7.92 5.47 22.02
CA ARG A 709 -7.47 4.41 21.12
C ARG A 709 -6.46 3.49 21.81
N GLN A 710 -5.50 4.05 22.56
CA GLN A 710 -4.51 3.27 23.31
C GLN A 710 -5.11 2.49 24.50
N ARG A 711 -6.07 3.08 25.23
CA ARG A 711 -6.84 2.34 26.26
C ARG A 711 -7.62 1.17 25.66
N GLU A 712 -8.18 1.36 24.48
CA GLU A 712 -8.91 0.31 23.76
C GLU A 712 -7.97 -0.79 23.24
N ILE A 713 -6.88 -0.45 22.54
CA ILE A 713 -5.85 -1.42 22.10
C ILE A 713 -5.39 -2.27 23.28
N THR A 714 -5.09 -1.64 24.42
CA THR A 714 -4.64 -2.34 25.64
C THR A 714 -5.70 -3.32 26.18
N ARG A 715 -6.98 -2.92 26.18
CA ARG A 715 -8.11 -3.77 26.57
C ARG A 715 -8.29 -4.94 25.61
N ASN A 716 -8.34 -4.65 24.31
CA ASN A 716 -8.66 -5.59 23.24
C ASN A 716 -7.54 -6.63 23.06
N LYS A 717 -6.26 -6.23 23.16
CA LYS A 717 -5.12 -7.14 23.23
C LYS A 717 -5.21 -8.08 24.43
N LYS A 718 -5.49 -7.56 25.64
CA LYS A 718 -5.62 -8.39 26.85
C LYS A 718 -6.77 -9.39 26.75
N GLN A 719 -7.92 -8.97 26.20
CA GLN A 719 -9.06 -9.85 25.93
C GLN A 719 -8.72 -10.91 24.86
N GLY A 720 -8.04 -10.52 23.79
CA GLY A 720 -7.60 -11.41 22.71
C GLY A 720 -6.60 -12.47 23.18
N GLN A 721 -5.57 -12.07 23.94
CA GLN A 721 -4.59 -12.97 24.54
C GLN A 721 -5.25 -14.00 25.47
N GLN A 722 -6.18 -13.57 26.32
CA GLN A 722 -6.94 -14.48 27.18
C GLN A 722 -7.81 -15.44 26.34
N LEU A 723 -8.52 -14.91 25.34
CA LEU A 723 -9.39 -15.69 24.45
C LEU A 723 -8.62 -16.75 23.65
N LEU A 724 -7.42 -16.44 23.16
CA LEU A 724 -6.52 -17.39 22.50
C LEU A 724 -5.97 -18.43 23.48
N ALA A 725 -5.58 -18.01 24.69
CA ALA A 725 -5.07 -18.90 25.73
C ALA A 725 -6.14 -19.90 26.21
N ASP A 726 -7.41 -19.48 26.29
CA ASP A 726 -8.52 -20.34 26.66
C ASP A 726 -9.01 -21.20 25.49
N ALA A 727 -9.03 -20.67 24.25
CA ALA A 727 -9.30 -21.45 23.05
C ALA A 727 -8.30 -22.60 22.87
N ALA A 728 -7.01 -22.37 23.16
CA ALA A 728 -5.97 -23.40 23.09
C ALA A 728 -6.12 -24.53 24.12
N LYS A 729 -6.96 -24.36 25.16
CA LYS A 729 -7.28 -25.39 26.17
C LYS A 729 -8.49 -26.24 25.78
N LEU A 730 -9.24 -25.87 24.74
CA LEU A 730 -10.45 -26.60 24.34
C LEU A 730 -10.09 -27.98 23.77
N LYS A 731 -10.86 -29.01 24.13
CA LYS A 731 -10.63 -30.39 23.68
C LYS A 731 -10.73 -30.48 22.17
N GLY A 732 -9.63 -30.84 21.50
CA GLY A 732 -9.54 -30.89 20.04
C GLY A 732 -9.09 -29.59 19.37
N ALA A 733 -8.73 -28.56 20.14
CA ALA A 733 -8.04 -27.40 19.62
C ALA A 733 -6.58 -27.75 19.26
N VAL A 734 -6.08 -27.14 18.18
CA VAL A 734 -4.70 -27.23 17.70
C VAL A 734 -4.19 -25.81 17.49
N ARG A 735 -3.18 -25.42 18.27
CA ARG A 735 -2.45 -24.16 18.08
C ARG A 735 -1.36 -24.36 17.03
N ALA A 736 -1.29 -23.47 16.05
CA ALA A 736 -0.21 -23.40 15.07
C ALA A 736 0.92 -22.47 15.55
N ASP A 737 2.09 -22.58 14.93
CA ASP A 737 3.31 -21.87 15.33
C ASP A 737 3.15 -20.34 15.23
N ASN A 738 2.33 -19.87 14.28
CA ASN A 738 1.95 -18.47 14.14
C ASN A 738 0.88 -17.99 15.16
N GLY A 739 0.57 -18.79 16.18
CA GLY A 739 -0.35 -18.46 17.26
C GLY A 739 -1.84 -18.67 16.96
N VAL A 740 -2.24 -18.96 15.72
CA VAL A 740 -3.65 -19.25 15.36
C VAL A 740 -4.11 -20.55 16.01
N VAL A 741 -5.31 -20.56 16.59
CA VAL A 741 -5.91 -21.76 17.21
C VAL A 741 -7.07 -22.26 16.36
N TYR A 742 -6.98 -23.52 15.92
CA TYR A 742 -7.99 -24.22 15.13
C TYR A 742 -8.73 -25.25 15.99
N LEU A 743 -10.05 -25.15 16.07
CA LEU A 743 -10.92 -26.14 16.71
C LEU A 743 -11.85 -26.75 15.66
N VAL A 744 -11.64 -28.02 15.31
CA VAL A 744 -12.53 -28.73 14.38
C VAL A 744 -13.75 -29.22 15.16
N GLU A 745 -14.81 -28.43 15.16
CA GLU A 745 -16.08 -28.76 15.84
C GLU A 745 -16.75 -30.01 15.23
N LYS A 746 -16.62 -30.19 13.91
CA LYS A 746 -17.19 -31.32 13.16
C LYS A 746 -16.36 -31.55 11.90
N ARG A 747 -15.75 -32.72 11.71
CA ARG A 747 -14.97 -32.97 10.48
C ARG A 747 -15.84 -33.04 9.21
N GLY A 748 -17.03 -33.64 9.33
CA GLY A 748 -17.90 -34.02 8.20
C GLY A 748 -17.62 -35.46 7.70
N PRO A 749 -18.51 -36.05 6.89
CA PRO A 749 -18.26 -37.30 6.16
C PRO A 749 -17.92 -37.05 4.68
N GLY A 750 -16.89 -37.70 4.14
CA GLY A 750 -16.54 -37.61 2.72
C GLY A 750 -15.04 -37.48 2.42
N ALA A 751 -14.72 -37.01 1.21
CA ALA A 751 -13.36 -36.77 0.74
C ALA A 751 -12.77 -35.45 1.27
N ALA A 752 -11.44 -35.40 1.40
CA ALA A 752 -10.71 -34.18 1.77
C ALA A 752 -10.86 -33.09 0.71
N ILE A 753 -10.96 -31.84 1.16
CA ILE A 753 -11.06 -30.65 0.32
C ILE A 753 -9.66 -30.29 -0.22
N GLY A 754 -9.52 -30.21 -1.55
CA GLY A 754 -8.29 -29.83 -2.25
C GLY A 754 -8.12 -28.32 -2.45
N ASP A 755 -6.90 -27.86 -2.76
CA ASP A 755 -6.65 -26.43 -3.07
C ASP A 755 -7.39 -25.93 -4.32
N THR A 756 -7.62 -26.82 -5.28
CA THR A 756 -8.29 -26.51 -6.55
C THR A 756 -9.80 -26.38 -6.43
N ASP A 757 -10.40 -26.91 -5.35
CA ASP A 757 -11.84 -27.03 -5.20
C ASP A 757 -12.49 -25.66 -5.00
N VAL A 758 -13.66 -25.46 -5.63
CA VAL A 758 -14.53 -24.32 -5.34
C VAL A 758 -15.50 -24.76 -4.27
N ILE A 759 -15.40 -24.20 -3.06
CA ILE A 759 -16.29 -24.54 -1.95
C ILE A 759 -17.36 -23.48 -1.74
N ARG A 760 -18.58 -23.94 -1.51
CA ARG A 760 -19.66 -23.15 -0.91
C ARG A 760 -19.61 -23.36 0.59
N PHE A 761 -19.48 -22.28 1.36
CA PHE A 761 -19.35 -22.34 2.81
C PHE A 761 -20.12 -21.22 3.50
N LYS A 762 -20.57 -21.48 4.72
CA LYS A 762 -21.09 -20.47 5.63
C LYS A 762 -19.95 -19.90 6.47
N VAL A 763 -19.99 -18.59 6.75
CA VAL A 763 -19.14 -17.90 7.74
C VAL A 763 -19.98 -17.19 8.81
N ASP A 764 -19.54 -17.30 10.07
CA ASP A 764 -19.90 -16.41 11.17
C ASP A 764 -18.58 -15.85 11.75
N GLU A 765 -18.43 -14.53 11.88
CA GLU A 765 -17.22 -13.89 12.44
C GLU A 765 -17.54 -12.88 13.54
N LYS A 766 -16.81 -12.96 14.66
CA LYS A 766 -16.92 -12.08 15.82
C LYS A 766 -15.54 -11.77 16.39
N VAL A 767 -15.29 -10.52 16.74
CA VAL A 767 -14.01 -10.07 17.33
C VAL A 767 -14.04 -10.05 18.87
N SER A 768 -12.86 -10.04 19.49
CA SER A 768 -12.68 -10.15 20.95
C SER A 768 -13.32 -9.04 21.78
N SER A 769 -13.57 -7.87 21.18
CA SER A 769 -14.35 -6.77 21.80
C SER A 769 -15.84 -7.09 21.98
N GLY A 770 -16.35 -8.12 21.28
CA GLY A 770 -17.75 -8.54 21.31
C GLY A 770 -18.53 -8.19 20.04
N GLN A 771 -18.00 -7.35 19.15
CA GLN A 771 -18.66 -6.99 17.89
C GLN A 771 -18.70 -8.19 16.91
N VAL A 772 -19.82 -8.35 16.23
CA VAL A 772 -20.02 -9.32 15.13
C VAL A 772 -19.70 -8.61 13.81
N LEU A 773 -18.92 -9.26 12.94
CA LEU A 773 -18.50 -8.71 11.64
C LEU A 773 -19.23 -9.38 10.48
N ALA A 774 -19.47 -10.69 10.57
CA ALA A 774 -20.25 -11.47 9.62
C ALA A 774 -21.17 -12.43 10.38
N GLN A 775 -22.39 -12.65 9.91
CA GLN A 775 -23.32 -13.60 10.54
C GLN A 775 -24.22 -14.30 9.51
N ASN A 776 -24.16 -15.63 9.50
CA ASN A 776 -24.92 -16.50 8.61
C ASN A 776 -24.73 -16.20 7.11
N GLU A 777 -23.60 -15.61 6.74
CA GLU A 777 -23.24 -15.33 5.34
C GLU A 777 -22.82 -16.61 4.64
N VAL A 778 -23.26 -16.80 3.39
CA VAL A 778 -22.92 -17.99 2.59
C VAL A 778 -22.14 -17.54 1.37
N ASN A 779 -20.84 -17.81 1.40
CA ASN A 779 -19.87 -17.41 0.39
C ASN A 779 -19.45 -18.61 -0.46
N THR A 780 -18.90 -18.34 -1.64
CA THR A 780 -18.39 -19.36 -2.58
C THR A 780 -17.05 -18.88 -3.12
N ALA A 781 -15.99 -19.69 -2.97
CA ALA A 781 -14.63 -19.32 -3.37
C ALA A 781 -13.77 -20.57 -3.62
N ARG A 782 -12.69 -20.43 -4.40
CA ARG A 782 -11.68 -21.48 -4.49
C ARG A 782 -10.87 -21.55 -3.20
N VAL A 783 -10.51 -22.75 -2.78
CA VAL A 783 -9.71 -22.96 -1.56
C VAL A 783 -8.35 -22.26 -1.65
N SER A 784 -7.72 -22.24 -2.84
CA SER A 784 -6.48 -21.48 -3.10
C SER A 784 -6.64 -19.95 -3.16
N GLU A 785 -7.86 -19.42 -3.16
CA GLU A 785 -8.16 -17.98 -3.15
C GLU A 785 -8.53 -17.48 -1.73
N LEU A 786 -8.91 -18.38 -0.82
CA LEU A 786 -9.20 -18.04 0.58
C LEU A 786 -7.97 -17.50 1.33
N PRO A 787 -8.13 -16.53 2.26
CA PRO A 787 -7.10 -16.10 3.19
C PRO A 787 -6.39 -17.27 3.88
N MET A 788 -5.08 -17.16 4.10
CA MET A 788 -4.22 -18.27 4.56
C MET A 788 -4.75 -18.93 5.86
N VAL A 789 -5.22 -18.11 6.80
CA VAL A 789 -5.79 -18.58 8.08
C VAL A 789 -7.07 -19.41 7.87
N MET A 790 -7.96 -18.99 6.97
CA MET A 790 -9.18 -19.73 6.60
C MET A 790 -8.83 -21.03 5.88
N ARG A 791 -7.93 -20.97 4.89
CA ARG A 791 -7.48 -22.11 4.06
C ARG A 791 -6.91 -23.24 4.92
N ALA A 792 -6.07 -22.91 5.90
CA ALA A 792 -5.49 -23.88 6.83
C ALA A 792 -6.52 -24.54 7.75
N GLY A 793 -7.64 -23.87 8.04
CA GLY A 793 -8.80 -24.46 8.75
C GLY A 793 -9.63 -25.36 7.84
N VAL A 794 -10.00 -24.85 6.66
CA VAL A 794 -10.82 -25.57 5.65
C VAL A 794 -10.19 -26.90 5.23
N LYS A 795 -8.87 -26.94 5.02
CA LYS A 795 -8.13 -28.19 4.69
C LYS A 795 -8.21 -29.30 5.76
N LYS A 796 -8.68 -29.01 6.96
CA LYS A 796 -8.90 -30.01 8.03
C LYS A 796 -10.30 -30.64 7.97
N LEU A 797 -11.17 -30.12 7.10
CA LEU A 797 -12.57 -30.52 6.93
C LEU A 797 -12.80 -31.39 5.69
N VAL A 798 -14.01 -31.94 5.63
CA VAL A 798 -14.66 -32.44 4.41
C VAL A 798 -16.02 -31.74 4.27
N VAL A 799 -16.77 -32.02 3.21
CA VAL A 799 -18.14 -31.46 3.03
C VAL A 799 -19.04 -31.78 4.23
N GLY A 800 -19.83 -30.80 4.67
CA GLY A 800 -20.62 -30.87 5.90
C GLY A 800 -19.80 -30.72 7.18
N GLY A 801 -18.50 -30.41 7.10
CA GLY A 801 -17.63 -30.11 8.23
C GLY A 801 -17.69 -28.64 8.67
N ARG A 802 -17.36 -28.39 9.94
CA ARG A 802 -17.26 -27.08 10.57
C ARG A 802 -15.97 -26.94 11.39
N VAL A 803 -15.26 -25.83 11.21
CA VAL A 803 -14.07 -25.44 11.97
C VAL A 803 -14.27 -24.05 12.55
N LYS A 804 -13.74 -23.84 13.76
CA LYS A 804 -13.66 -22.54 14.41
C LYS A 804 -12.20 -22.14 14.53
N ILE A 805 -11.89 -20.89 14.20
CA ILE A 805 -10.53 -20.39 14.05
C ILE A 805 -10.41 -19.11 14.86
N TYR A 806 -9.47 -19.09 15.78
CA TYR A 806 -9.15 -17.93 16.62
C TYR A 806 -7.84 -17.34 16.10
N VAL A 807 -7.92 -16.16 15.49
CA VAL A 807 -6.83 -15.52 14.75
C VAL A 807 -6.28 -14.35 15.57
N PRO A 808 -5.00 -14.38 15.98
CA PRO A 808 -4.36 -13.29 16.71
C PRO A 808 -4.50 -11.95 16.01
N THR A 809 -4.47 -10.88 16.80
CA THR A 809 -4.60 -9.49 16.35
C THR A 809 -3.66 -9.18 15.18
N GLU A 810 -2.42 -9.68 15.25
CA GLU A 810 -1.34 -9.50 14.29
C GLU A 810 -1.58 -10.20 12.94
N LEU A 811 -2.53 -11.14 12.88
CA LEU A 811 -2.91 -11.92 11.70
C LEU A 811 -4.37 -11.69 11.26
N ALA A 812 -5.06 -10.75 11.91
CA ALA A 812 -6.45 -10.37 11.64
C ALA A 812 -6.51 -8.91 11.15
N TYR A 813 -6.85 -7.96 12.03
CA TYR A 813 -7.08 -6.54 11.71
C TYR A 813 -5.99 -5.61 12.28
N GLY A 814 -4.94 -6.18 12.86
CA GLY A 814 -3.79 -5.45 13.42
C GLY A 814 -4.11 -4.62 14.66
N GLU A 815 -3.11 -3.87 15.11
CA GLU A 815 -3.30 -2.89 16.19
C GLU A 815 -4.18 -1.72 15.78
N GLU A 816 -4.23 -1.42 14.48
CA GLU A 816 -4.92 -0.25 13.96
C GLU A 816 -6.44 -0.42 13.86
N GLY A 817 -6.90 -1.66 13.62
CA GLY A 817 -8.30 -1.97 13.32
C GLY A 817 -8.73 -1.49 11.92
N ILE A 818 -10.04 -1.37 11.74
CA ILE A 818 -10.68 -0.78 10.56
C ILE A 818 -11.53 0.39 11.06
N PRO A 819 -11.14 1.66 10.83
CA PRO A 819 -11.86 2.83 11.35
C PRO A 819 -13.37 2.78 11.09
N GLY A 820 -14.14 2.72 12.18
CA GLY A 820 -15.60 2.67 12.16
C GLY A 820 -16.25 1.34 11.74
N ALA A 821 -15.48 0.26 11.53
CA ALA A 821 -16.05 -1.08 11.30
C ALA A 821 -15.39 -2.24 12.06
N VAL A 822 -14.10 -2.16 12.45
CA VAL A 822 -13.46 -3.13 13.34
C VAL A 822 -12.61 -2.41 14.39
N PRO A 823 -12.77 -2.67 15.71
CA PRO A 823 -12.05 -1.94 16.74
C PRO A 823 -10.55 -2.27 16.74
N PRO A 824 -9.69 -1.35 17.21
CA PRO A 824 -8.24 -1.53 17.19
C PRO A 824 -7.79 -2.62 18.17
N GLY A 825 -6.76 -3.39 17.79
CA GLY A 825 -6.11 -4.38 18.65
C GLY A 825 -6.87 -5.69 18.88
N VAL A 826 -7.98 -5.95 18.17
CA VAL A 826 -8.83 -7.13 18.41
C VAL A 826 -8.33 -8.43 17.76
N THR A 827 -8.56 -9.54 18.46
CA THR A 827 -8.43 -10.91 17.93
C THR A 827 -9.73 -11.31 17.24
N SER A 828 -9.65 -11.95 16.07
CA SER A 828 -10.82 -12.46 15.35
C SER A 828 -11.17 -13.90 15.76
N VAL A 829 -12.46 -14.21 15.81
CA VAL A 829 -12.99 -15.57 15.96
C VAL A 829 -14.00 -15.84 14.84
N MET A 830 -13.56 -16.60 13.84
CA MET A 830 -14.36 -16.99 12.68
C MET A 830 -14.77 -18.46 12.77
N THR A 831 -15.98 -18.79 12.33
CA THR A 831 -16.52 -20.14 12.25
C THR A 831 -16.89 -20.41 10.80
N LEU A 832 -16.31 -21.45 10.19
CA LEU A 832 -16.52 -21.83 8.80
C LEU A 832 -17.18 -23.20 8.71
N GLU A 833 -18.30 -23.31 8.00
CA GLU A 833 -18.98 -24.57 7.73
C GLU A 833 -19.08 -24.81 6.22
N VAL A 834 -18.43 -25.87 5.72
CA VAL A 834 -18.41 -26.19 4.29
C VAL A 834 -19.70 -26.91 3.92
N LEU A 835 -20.52 -26.27 3.09
CA LEU A 835 -21.83 -26.77 2.68
C LEU A 835 -21.74 -27.69 1.46
N GLY A 836 -20.76 -27.45 0.56
CA GLY A 836 -20.55 -28.25 -0.64
C GLY A 836 -19.29 -27.86 -1.41
N ILE A 837 -18.95 -28.69 -2.41
CA ILE A 837 -17.99 -28.37 -3.47
C ILE A 837 -18.80 -28.18 -4.75
N GLU A 838 -18.60 -27.05 -5.43
CA GLU A 838 -19.17 -26.77 -6.75
C GLU A 838 -18.20 -27.31 -7.84
N LYS A 839 -18.74 -27.76 -8.98
CA LYS A 839 -18.01 -28.52 -10.02
C LYS A 839 -17.78 -27.70 -11.29
#